data_AF-A0A9E5PV09-F1
#
_entry.id   AF-A0A9E5PV09-F1
#
_cell.length_a   1.000
_cell.length_b   1.000
_cell.length_c   1.000
_cell.angle_alpha   90.00
_cell.angle_beta   90.00
_cell.angle_gamma   90.00
#
_symmetry.space_group_name_H-M   'P 1'
#
loop_
_entity.id
_entity.type
_entity.pdbx_description
1 polymer ?
#
loop_
_entity_poly.entity_id
_entity_poly.type
_entity_poly.pdbx_seq_one_letter_code
_entity_poly.pdbx_strand_id
1 'polypeptide(L)'
;MFTKKNPRLRASAIALAAGLMLVACGGGGGGAADGGTAPTPPASSAPTTLRIGVLPDTQGSSSGVAQHPMTAVLDFYVRSGVKVVLAVGDLVENGTPEEYALWREVADQYKDKLSILPVMGNHEPKGTDQDWHDAVEPFIPADAEHMPGTRNKNYALVRDNVLLINISYGWFERSFDFVEAMVNKHAAKVDHIILQTHNSFAGSRYGLVRENIIDGSISIENDVQFRDAYDKYRRLLAAHDVIYVSGHEHHYSRSLIRDNTERPFMQIISGNAAYKGYETRFSEHERIQDYLMLKVQNEGTGFVDVNASVFEVTGPTIDYRAYFIKHSVLANSDPLKELAAPVWTLMDRFVRTRDRCAKTVYPSSVPSDIQRFGVYDPSYRTSTCVSAGGSRARLLDGLNQTFNRHDTRTRSMNATPGYSFANSNLEMESMMYRYIFQRHQSFSPNLNNSQRARIVNVGTPDEEVEVRATTIDLKKQVLLNWQARSSETLSDELIISGISGQDGTYIDPYGAVKDITADTGLPGSYGNGTELGKAPVVLPAHATKGWALTEDKVGDSYVVEFVAPAGRTAANSAIARYDKATQAWVPLASAACVSALAYQSNYLTALPADVDAGCGNTTVVGFNAGTGAFWARLNRDDRLAIVAR
;
A
#
# COMPACT_ATOMS: atom_id res chain seq x y z
N MET A 1 -41.15 42.78 -9.95
CA MET A 1 -42.39 42.89 -10.76
C MET A 1 -42.54 41.63 -11.59
N PHE A 2 -43.65 40.92 -11.38
CA PHE A 2 -44.35 39.95 -12.24
C PHE A 2 -43.57 38.73 -12.80
N THR A 3 -43.67 37.54 -12.18
CA THR A 3 -44.77 36.53 -12.27
C THR A 3 -44.93 35.92 -13.67
N LYS A 4 -44.98 34.59 -13.84
CA LYS A 4 -46.12 33.74 -13.46
C LYS A 4 -45.66 32.26 -13.44
N LYS A 5 -45.85 31.52 -12.33
CA LYS A 5 -47.07 30.79 -11.89
C LYS A 5 -47.21 29.45 -12.64
N ASN A 6 -47.50 28.29 -12.06
CA ASN A 6 -47.80 27.74 -10.72
C ASN A 6 -48.31 26.27 -11.00
N PRO A 7 -48.99 25.54 -10.11
CA PRO A 7 -48.67 24.98 -8.78
C PRO A 7 -48.95 23.43 -8.75
N ARG A 8 -48.70 22.62 -7.71
CA ARG A 8 -49.45 22.43 -6.44
C ARG A 8 -48.80 21.21 -5.72
N LEU A 9 -48.40 21.28 -4.44
CA LEU A 9 -49.21 21.13 -3.20
C LEU A 9 -49.68 19.66 -3.01
N ARG A 10 -49.47 18.90 -1.93
CA ARG A 10 -49.37 19.10 -0.44
C ARG A 10 -48.67 17.84 0.13
N ALA A 11 -47.79 17.87 1.14
CA ALA A 11 -47.92 18.28 2.55
C ALA A 11 -48.72 17.33 3.47
N SER A 12 -48.06 17.00 4.59
CA SER A 12 -48.54 16.50 5.89
C SER A 12 -48.65 14.98 6.08
N ALA A 13 -48.45 14.38 7.25
CA ALA A 13 -47.74 14.66 8.50
C ALA A 13 -48.02 13.42 9.41
N ILE A 14 -47.03 12.98 10.20
CA ILE A 14 -47.10 12.38 11.55
C ILE A 14 -48.31 11.48 11.92
N ALA A 15 -48.05 10.23 12.32
CA ALA A 15 -48.68 9.62 13.50
C ALA A 15 -47.90 8.38 14.00
N LEU A 16 -47.54 8.43 15.28
CA LEU A 16 -47.04 7.35 16.13
C LEU A 16 -48.26 6.77 16.87
N ALA A 17 -48.45 5.45 16.92
CA ALA A 17 -49.21 4.78 18.00
C ALA A 17 -49.05 3.25 17.96
N ALA A 18 -48.81 2.71 19.15
CA ALA A 18 -48.69 1.30 19.48
C ALA A 18 -50.03 0.53 19.40
N GLY A 19 -49.93 -0.80 19.34
CA GLY A 19 -51.09 -1.69 19.51
C GLY A 19 -50.70 -3.16 19.55
N LEU A 20 -50.52 -3.68 20.77
CA LEU A 20 -50.49 -5.10 21.12
C LEU A 20 -51.77 -5.81 20.63
N MET A 21 -51.64 -7.05 20.16
CA MET A 21 -52.66 -8.08 20.35
C MET A 21 -52.02 -9.43 20.72
N LEU A 22 -52.45 -9.92 21.87
CA LEU A 22 -52.33 -11.28 22.41
C LEU A 22 -53.53 -12.12 21.94
N VAL A 23 -53.29 -13.38 21.57
CA VAL A 23 -54.20 -14.55 21.71
C VAL A 23 -53.26 -15.76 21.90
N ALA A 24 -53.07 -16.32 23.11
CA ALA A 24 -53.84 -17.40 23.79
C ALA A 24 -53.86 -18.72 22.99
N CYS A 25 -53.65 -19.96 23.48
CA CYS A 25 -53.52 -20.58 24.81
C CYS A 25 -53.02 -22.03 24.63
N GLY A 26 -52.46 -22.63 25.68
CA GLY A 26 -52.30 -24.10 25.85
C GLY A 26 -51.02 -24.44 26.61
N GLY A 27 -51.02 -24.40 27.96
CA GLY A 27 -51.29 -25.54 28.85
C GLY A 27 -49.96 -26.26 29.14
N GLY A 28 -49.45 -26.49 30.34
CA GLY A 28 -49.98 -26.59 31.70
C GLY A 28 -49.23 -27.76 32.34
N GLY A 29 -48.38 -27.52 33.35
CA GLY A 29 -47.67 -28.60 34.05
C GLY A 29 -46.45 -28.09 34.83
N GLY A 30 -46.57 -28.06 36.17
CA GLY A 30 -45.50 -27.64 37.07
C GLY A 30 -44.42 -28.70 37.25
N GLY A 31 -43.20 -28.25 37.58
CA GLY A 31 -42.09 -29.11 37.99
C GLY A 31 -40.81 -28.32 38.23
N ALA A 32 -40.40 -28.33 39.50
CA ALA A 32 -39.04 -28.16 40.06
C ALA A 32 -38.14 -26.99 39.61
N ALA A 33 -37.68 -26.24 40.61
CA ALA A 33 -36.52 -25.37 40.52
C ALA A 33 -35.26 -26.20 40.24
N ASP A 34 -34.52 -25.83 39.20
CA ASP A 34 -33.12 -26.21 39.02
C ASP A 34 -32.28 -24.94 38.81
N GLY A 35 -31.30 -24.75 39.69
CA GLY A 35 -30.29 -23.71 39.58
C GLY A 35 -29.32 -24.07 38.45
N GLY A 36 -29.57 -23.51 37.26
CA GLY A 36 -28.64 -23.56 36.15
C GLY A 36 -27.80 -22.28 36.11
N THR A 37 -26.51 -22.39 36.46
CA THR A 37 -25.48 -21.39 36.17
C THR A 37 -25.54 -21.02 34.69
N ALA A 38 -25.58 -19.72 34.39
CA ALA A 38 -25.52 -19.24 33.02
C ALA A 38 -24.25 -19.79 32.32
N PRO A 39 -24.34 -20.28 31.08
CA PRO A 39 -23.17 -20.78 30.38
C PRO A 39 -22.17 -19.65 30.21
N THR A 40 -20.98 -19.81 30.80
CA THR A 40 -19.83 -18.94 30.54
C THR A 40 -19.61 -18.91 29.02
N PRO A 41 -19.53 -17.72 28.38
CA PRO A 41 -19.17 -17.64 26.97
C PRO A 41 -17.87 -18.42 26.76
N PRO A 42 -17.76 -19.24 25.70
CA PRO A 42 -16.50 -19.93 25.41
C PRO A 42 -15.40 -18.86 25.34
N ALA A 43 -14.28 -19.12 26.03
CA ALA A 43 -13.11 -18.28 25.95
C ALA A 43 -12.80 -18.03 24.48
N SER A 44 -12.80 -16.75 24.07
CA SER A 44 -12.46 -16.35 22.71
C SER A 44 -11.15 -17.03 22.35
N SER A 45 -11.20 -17.95 21.38
CA SER A 45 -9.98 -18.50 20.78
C SER A 45 -9.12 -17.32 20.33
N ALA A 46 -7.82 -17.35 20.63
CA ALA A 46 -6.89 -16.36 20.12
C ALA A 46 -7.08 -16.25 18.59
N PRO A 47 -7.11 -15.02 18.03
CA PRO A 47 -7.29 -14.85 16.59
C PRO A 47 -6.23 -15.65 15.84
N THR A 48 -6.65 -16.44 14.84
CA THR A 48 -5.73 -17.16 13.97
C THR A 48 -4.94 -16.18 13.11
N THR A 49 -3.65 -16.45 12.93
CA THR A 49 -2.77 -15.64 12.06
C THR A 49 -2.64 -16.31 10.71
N LEU A 50 -3.04 -15.61 9.65
CA LEU A 50 -2.84 -16.04 8.26
C LEU A 50 -1.63 -15.30 7.67
N ARG A 51 -0.68 -16.05 7.10
CA ARG A 51 0.44 -15.48 6.34
C ARG A 51 0.27 -15.73 4.84
N ILE A 52 0.27 -14.65 4.06
CA ILE A 52 0.07 -14.65 2.62
C ILE A 52 1.33 -14.10 1.94
N GLY A 53 1.97 -14.90 1.09
CA GLY A 53 3.10 -14.49 0.27
C GLY A 53 2.66 -14.00 -1.11
N VAL A 54 3.49 -13.22 -1.80
CA VAL A 54 3.26 -12.81 -3.19
C VAL A 54 4.43 -13.28 -4.05
N LEU A 55 4.20 -14.24 -4.96
CA LEU A 55 5.21 -14.68 -5.93
C LEU A 55 5.15 -13.73 -7.15
N PRO A 56 6.18 -12.91 -7.40
CA PRO A 56 6.25 -12.04 -8.58
C PRO A 56 6.47 -12.84 -9.87
N ASP A 57 6.59 -12.12 -10.99
CA ASP A 57 6.85 -12.64 -12.33
C ASP A 57 8.01 -13.65 -12.34
N THR A 58 7.78 -14.89 -12.79
CA THR A 58 8.79 -15.96 -12.81
C THR A 58 9.31 -16.30 -14.21
N GLN A 59 8.91 -15.55 -15.23
CA GLN A 59 9.31 -15.80 -16.61
C GLN A 59 10.83 -15.78 -16.82
N GLY A 60 11.34 -16.78 -17.53
CA GLY A 60 12.78 -17.07 -17.65
C GLY A 60 13.46 -16.47 -18.87
N SER A 61 12.79 -15.64 -19.68
CA SER A 61 13.29 -15.25 -21.01
C SER A 61 13.61 -16.51 -21.85
N SER A 62 14.83 -16.66 -22.36
CA SER A 62 15.24 -17.87 -23.11
C SER A 62 15.22 -19.16 -22.28
N SER A 63 15.16 -19.07 -20.95
CA SER A 63 15.03 -20.24 -20.06
C SER A 63 13.58 -20.71 -19.91
N GLY A 64 12.60 -19.99 -20.46
CA GLY A 64 11.16 -20.25 -20.27
C GLY A 64 10.68 -19.83 -18.88
N VAL A 65 11.29 -20.38 -17.82
CA VAL A 65 11.00 -20.11 -16.40
C VAL A 65 12.30 -19.84 -15.64
N ALA A 66 12.30 -18.85 -14.76
CA ALA A 66 13.40 -18.53 -13.85
C ALA A 66 13.32 -19.40 -12.58
N GLN A 67 13.75 -20.65 -12.68
CA GLN A 67 13.57 -21.65 -11.63
C GLN A 67 14.32 -21.29 -10.34
N HIS A 68 15.51 -20.70 -10.45
CA HIS A 68 16.36 -20.34 -9.30
C HIS A 68 15.73 -19.27 -8.38
N PRO A 69 15.37 -18.07 -8.87
CA PRO A 69 14.68 -17.07 -8.05
C PRO A 69 13.30 -17.53 -7.56
N MET A 70 12.52 -18.25 -8.39
CA MET A 70 11.25 -18.84 -7.97
C MET A 70 11.43 -19.78 -6.77
N THR A 71 12.42 -20.68 -6.82
CA THR A 71 12.74 -21.61 -5.72
C THR A 71 13.13 -20.84 -4.46
N ALA A 72 14.00 -19.82 -4.57
CA ALA A 72 14.42 -19.02 -3.43
C ALA A 72 13.25 -18.33 -2.71
N VAL A 73 12.27 -17.82 -3.47
CA VAL A 73 11.05 -17.19 -2.93
C VAL A 73 10.16 -18.23 -2.23
N LEU A 74 9.90 -19.39 -2.85
CA LEU A 74 9.05 -20.41 -2.26
C LEU A 74 9.66 -21.03 -0.99
N ASP A 75 10.98 -21.24 -0.96
CA ASP A 75 11.73 -21.65 0.23
C ASP A 75 11.66 -20.62 1.37
N PHE A 76 11.73 -19.33 1.02
CA PHE A 76 11.51 -18.25 1.98
C PHE A 76 10.10 -18.29 2.57
N TYR A 77 9.08 -18.53 1.74
CA TYR A 77 7.69 -18.60 2.19
C TYR A 77 7.40 -19.80 3.09
N VAL A 78 7.92 -20.99 2.76
CA VAL A 78 7.81 -22.15 3.65
C VAL A 78 8.45 -21.86 5.01
N ARG A 79 9.68 -21.32 5.02
CA ARG A 79 10.39 -20.98 6.27
C ARG A 79 9.69 -19.88 7.07
N SER A 80 9.03 -18.95 6.37
CA SER A 80 8.28 -17.86 7.00
C SER A 80 6.86 -18.25 7.41
N GLY A 81 6.48 -19.53 7.31
CA GLY A 81 5.16 -20.01 7.73
C GLY A 81 4.01 -19.49 6.86
N VAL A 82 4.28 -19.02 5.65
CA VAL A 82 3.26 -18.65 4.68
C VAL A 82 2.39 -19.86 4.35
N LYS A 83 1.08 -19.64 4.18
CA LYS A 83 0.10 -20.67 3.83
C LYS A 83 -0.52 -20.48 2.46
N VAL A 84 -0.67 -19.23 2.04
CA VAL A 84 -1.23 -18.86 0.73
C VAL A 84 -0.21 -18.06 -0.04
N VAL A 85 -0.03 -18.34 -1.33
CA VAL A 85 0.85 -17.57 -2.22
C VAL A 85 0.03 -17.03 -3.38
N LEU A 86 0.05 -15.72 -3.57
CA LEU A 86 -0.53 -15.04 -4.73
C LEU A 86 0.51 -15.02 -5.84
N ALA A 87 0.33 -15.80 -6.92
CA ALA A 87 1.25 -15.83 -8.06
C ALA A 87 0.70 -14.96 -9.18
N VAL A 88 1.28 -13.77 -9.34
CA VAL A 88 0.68 -12.61 -10.03
C VAL A 88 0.82 -12.62 -11.57
N GLY A 89 1.02 -13.79 -12.18
CA GLY A 89 1.18 -13.94 -13.63
C GLY A 89 2.61 -13.88 -14.14
N ASP A 90 2.78 -14.00 -15.46
CA ASP A 90 4.07 -14.20 -16.13
C ASP A 90 4.86 -15.34 -15.46
N LEU A 91 4.16 -16.46 -15.28
CA LEU A 91 4.71 -17.72 -14.81
C LEU A 91 5.76 -18.26 -15.80
N VAL A 92 5.48 -18.08 -17.10
CA VAL A 92 6.23 -18.59 -18.25
C VAL A 92 6.41 -17.49 -19.31
N GLU A 93 7.28 -17.69 -20.30
CA GLU A 93 7.60 -16.66 -21.32
C GLU A 93 6.66 -16.69 -22.54
N ASN A 94 6.13 -17.86 -22.93
CA ASN A 94 5.33 -18.06 -24.15
C ASN A 94 4.07 -18.91 -23.95
N GLY A 95 3.80 -19.41 -22.74
CA GLY A 95 2.57 -20.16 -22.46
C GLY A 95 2.55 -21.57 -23.04
N THR A 96 3.72 -22.16 -23.36
CA THR A 96 3.75 -23.50 -23.97
C THR A 96 3.67 -24.62 -22.91
N PRO A 97 3.21 -25.83 -23.29
CA PRO A 97 3.21 -26.99 -22.39
C PRO A 97 4.57 -27.28 -21.76
N GLU A 98 5.66 -27.10 -22.52
CA GLU A 98 7.03 -27.34 -22.04
C GLU A 98 7.44 -26.32 -20.97
N GLU A 99 7.12 -25.05 -21.15
CA GLU A 99 7.41 -24.02 -20.15
C GLU A 99 6.57 -24.22 -18.89
N TYR A 100 5.28 -24.59 -19.04
CA TYR A 100 4.47 -24.95 -17.88
C TYR A 100 5.02 -26.17 -17.15
N ALA A 101 5.54 -27.17 -17.86
CA ALA A 101 6.21 -28.31 -17.23
C ALA A 101 7.41 -27.86 -16.38
N LEU A 102 8.24 -26.93 -16.88
CA LEU A 102 9.36 -26.35 -16.11
C LEU A 102 8.90 -25.57 -14.87
N TRP A 103 7.79 -24.84 -14.97
CA TRP A 103 7.21 -24.14 -13.83
C TRP A 103 6.67 -25.12 -12.78
N ARG A 104 5.98 -26.16 -13.26
CA ARG A 104 5.43 -27.26 -12.45
C ARG A 104 6.51 -28.06 -11.73
N GLU A 105 7.66 -28.30 -12.38
CA GLU A 105 8.82 -28.95 -11.74
C GLU A 105 9.20 -28.28 -10.42
N VAL A 106 9.08 -26.96 -10.32
CA VAL A 106 9.30 -26.22 -9.08
C VAL A 106 8.03 -26.21 -8.22
N ALA A 107 6.90 -25.74 -8.75
CA ALA A 107 5.68 -25.50 -7.97
C ALA A 107 5.13 -26.76 -7.29
N ASP A 108 5.18 -27.92 -7.95
CA ASP A 108 4.68 -29.19 -7.40
C ASP A 108 5.43 -29.63 -6.14
N GLN A 109 6.68 -29.20 -5.94
CA GLN A 109 7.47 -29.51 -4.73
C GLN A 109 6.93 -28.80 -3.48
N TYR A 110 6.08 -27.78 -3.67
CA TYR A 110 5.55 -26.93 -2.61
C TYR A 110 4.04 -27.07 -2.39
N LYS A 111 3.32 -27.79 -3.25
CA LYS A 111 1.84 -27.87 -3.22
C LYS A 111 1.26 -28.42 -1.91
N ASP A 112 2.00 -29.29 -1.23
CA ASP A 112 1.59 -29.87 0.06
C ASP A 112 1.87 -28.90 1.24
N LYS A 113 2.62 -27.83 1.00
CA LYS A 113 3.07 -26.85 2.01
C LYS A 113 2.39 -25.49 1.84
N LEU A 114 2.06 -25.13 0.60
CA LEU A 114 1.56 -23.82 0.19
C LEU A 114 0.34 -23.98 -0.74
N SER A 115 -0.70 -23.19 -0.51
CA SER A 115 -1.77 -22.97 -1.49
C SER A 115 -1.35 -21.86 -2.45
N ILE A 116 -0.84 -22.23 -3.63
CA ILE A 116 -0.44 -21.27 -4.67
C ILE A 116 -1.67 -20.93 -5.50
N LEU A 117 -1.99 -19.64 -5.64
CA LEU A 117 -3.14 -19.11 -6.35
C LEU A 117 -2.65 -18.34 -7.59
N PRO A 118 -2.52 -19.02 -8.74
CA PRO A 118 -2.02 -18.38 -9.96
C PRO A 118 -3.10 -17.58 -10.69
N VAL A 119 -2.68 -16.49 -11.32
CA VAL A 119 -3.39 -15.77 -12.37
C VAL A 119 -2.51 -15.70 -13.62
N MET A 120 -3.11 -15.48 -14.79
CA MET A 120 -2.34 -15.27 -16.03
C MET A 120 -1.74 -13.87 -16.04
N GLY A 121 -0.51 -13.76 -16.54
CA GLY A 121 0.09 -12.53 -17.03
C GLY A 121 -0.06 -12.35 -18.52
N ASN A 122 0.69 -11.42 -19.11
CA ASN A 122 0.59 -11.12 -20.53
C ASN A 122 1.37 -12.12 -21.41
N HIS A 123 2.17 -12.98 -20.81
CA HIS A 123 2.94 -14.01 -21.52
C HIS A 123 2.17 -15.35 -21.67
N GLU A 124 1.25 -15.67 -20.76
CA GLU A 124 0.45 -16.90 -20.84
C GLU A 124 -0.52 -16.97 -22.03
N PRO A 125 -1.24 -15.89 -22.43
CA PRO A 125 -2.18 -15.92 -23.56
C PRO A 125 -1.55 -16.17 -24.94
N LYS A 126 -0.21 -16.24 -25.02
CA LYS A 126 0.50 -16.64 -26.25
C LYS A 126 0.34 -18.12 -26.57
N GLY A 127 0.09 -18.95 -25.54
CA GLY A 127 -0.22 -20.37 -25.66
C GLY A 127 -1.71 -20.63 -25.88
N THR A 128 -2.16 -21.86 -25.62
CA THR A 128 -3.59 -22.19 -25.69
C THR A 128 -4.26 -22.08 -24.33
N ASP A 129 -5.58 -21.88 -24.34
CA ASP A 129 -6.36 -21.82 -23.10
C ASP A 129 -6.37 -23.13 -22.31
N GLN A 130 -6.30 -24.26 -23.04
CA GLN A 130 -6.26 -25.58 -22.44
C GLN A 130 -4.94 -25.82 -21.71
N ASP A 131 -3.81 -25.37 -22.27
CA ASP A 131 -2.51 -25.52 -21.63
C ASP A 131 -2.45 -24.81 -20.27
N TRP A 132 -3.00 -23.59 -20.20
CA TRP A 132 -3.19 -22.89 -18.92
C TRP A 132 -4.05 -23.73 -17.97
N HIS A 133 -5.21 -24.18 -18.44
CA HIS A 133 -6.16 -24.94 -17.62
C HIS A 133 -5.50 -26.18 -16.99
N ASP A 134 -4.84 -27.00 -17.81
CA ASP A 134 -4.21 -28.24 -17.39
C ASP A 134 -3.04 -27.98 -16.44
N ALA A 135 -2.29 -26.90 -16.67
CA ALA A 135 -1.17 -26.51 -15.82
C ALA A 135 -1.62 -26.06 -14.43
N VAL A 136 -2.70 -25.28 -14.30
CA VAL A 136 -3.05 -24.63 -13.04
C VAL A 136 -4.21 -25.26 -12.27
N GLU A 137 -5.06 -26.08 -12.91
CA GLU A 137 -6.22 -26.70 -12.25
C GLU A 137 -5.87 -27.35 -10.90
N PRO A 138 -4.76 -28.12 -10.77
CA PRO A 138 -4.44 -28.77 -9.50
C PRO A 138 -4.08 -27.83 -8.35
N PHE A 139 -3.78 -26.55 -8.63
CA PHE A 139 -3.45 -25.55 -7.60
C PHE A 139 -4.68 -24.78 -7.13
N ILE A 140 -5.74 -24.73 -7.92
CA ILE A 140 -6.91 -23.92 -7.61
C ILE A 140 -7.81 -24.70 -6.64
N PRO A 141 -8.06 -24.17 -5.44
CA PRO A 141 -8.87 -24.86 -4.45
C PRO A 141 -10.29 -25.14 -4.94
N ALA A 142 -10.83 -26.32 -4.60
CA ALA A 142 -12.17 -26.75 -5.03
C ALA A 142 -13.30 -25.84 -4.50
N ASP A 143 -13.05 -25.07 -3.43
CA ASP A 143 -13.99 -24.10 -2.87
C ASP A 143 -13.90 -22.71 -3.52
N ALA A 144 -13.06 -22.53 -4.54
CA ALA A 144 -12.97 -21.28 -5.29
C ALA A 144 -14.27 -20.99 -6.05
N GLU A 145 -14.79 -19.77 -5.91
CA GLU A 145 -15.92 -19.27 -6.66
C GLU A 145 -15.44 -18.62 -7.95
N HIS A 146 -15.65 -19.31 -9.07
CA HIS A 146 -15.21 -18.83 -10.38
C HIS A 146 -16.20 -17.82 -10.96
N MET A 147 -15.66 -16.80 -11.63
CA MET A 147 -16.47 -16.01 -12.54
C MET A 147 -16.96 -16.90 -13.70
N PRO A 148 -18.24 -16.81 -14.08
CA PRO A 148 -18.79 -17.63 -15.16
C PRO A 148 -17.98 -17.54 -16.46
N GLY A 149 -17.70 -18.69 -17.08
CA GLY A 149 -16.96 -18.76 -18.34
C GLY A 149 -15.44 -18.61 -18.22
N THR A 150 -14.90 -18.41 -17.02
CA THR A 150 -13.45 -18.19 -16.81
C THR A 150 -12.88 -19.12 -15.74
N ARG A 151 -13.29 -20.39 -15.78
CA ARG A 151 -12.78 -21.42 -14.89
C ARG A 151 -11.25 -21.40 -14.92
N ASN A 152 -10.65 -21.43 -13.74
CA ASN A 152 -9.20 -21.37 -13.52
C ASN A 152 -8.48 -20.06 -13.91
N LYS A 153 -9.21 -19.00 -14.27
CA LYS A 153 -8.61 -17.69 -14.57
C LYS A 153 -9.02 -16.63 -13.56
N ASN A 154 -10.34 -16.46 -13.40
CA ASN A 154 -10.90 -15.45 -12.52
C ASN A 154 -11.75 -16.14 -11.45
N TYR A 155 -11.37 -15.95 -10.20
CA TYR A 155 -12.00 -16.65 -9.08
C TYR A 155 -11.74 -15.92 -7.76
N ALA A 156 -12.62 -16.13 -6.80
CA ALA A 156 -12.51 -15.60 -5.46
C ALA A 156 -12.61 -16.72 -4.42
N LEU A 157 -11.95 -16.52 -3.29
CA LEU A 157 -12.02 -17.44 -2.15
C LEU A 157 -11.78 -16.68 -0.85
N VAL A 158 -12.28 -17.21 0.25
CA VAL A 158 -12.03 -16.68 1.59
C VAL A 158 -11.06 -17.61 2.32
N ARG A 159 -10.05 -17.02 2.95
CA ARG A 159 -9.13 -17.72 3.87
C ARG A 159 -9.11 -16.93 5.17
N ASP A 160 -9.48 -17.58 6.27
CA ASP A 160 -9.76 -16.92 7.55
C ASP A 160 -10.68 -15.70 7.36
N ASN A 161 -10.20 -14.50 7.67
CA ASN A 161 -10.94 -13.24 7.53
C ASN A 161 -10.47 -12.39 6.33
N VAL A 162 -9.90 -13.02 5.29
CA VAL A 162 -9.41 -12.35 4.08
C VAL A 162 -10.16 -12.86 2.85
N LEU A 163 -10.74 -11.95 2.08
CA LEU A 163 -11.23 -12.22 0.72
C LEU A 163 -10.06 -12.06 -0.26
N LEU A 164 -9.77 -13.12 -1.00
CA LEU A 164 -8.79 -13.14 -2.08
C LEU A 164 -9.54 -13.14 -3.41
N ILE A 165 -9.34 -12.11 -4.22
CA ILE A 165 -9.92 -11.99 -5.56
C ILE A 165 -8.78 -12.09 -6.57
N ASN A 166 -8.85 -13.05 -7.48
CA ASN A 166 -7.78 -13.37 -8.41
C ASN A 166 -8.31 -13.15 -9.82
N ILE A 167 -7.73 -12.20 -10.55
CA ILE A 167 -8.17 -11.82 -11.89
C ILE A 167 -6.98 -11.90 -12.86
N SER A 168 -7.09 -12.70 -13.90
CA SER A 168 -6.07 -12.85 -14.94
C SER A 168 -5.91 -11.60 -15.82
N TYR A 169 -4.72 -11.46 -16.41
CA TYR A 169 -4.42 -10.47 -17.46
C TYR A 169 -5.50 -10.41 -18.54
N GLY A 170 -5.87 -9.20 -18.96
CA GLY A 170 -6.88 -8.95 -19.99
C GLY A 170 -8.33 -9.25 -19.59
N TRP A 171 -8.57 -9.63 -18.33
CA TRP A 171 -9.92 -9.83 -17.78
C TRP A 171 -10.34 -8.77 -16.78
N PHE A 172 -9.42 -7.96 -16.26
CA PHE A 172 -9.74 -6.96 -15.24
C PHE A 172 -10.79 -5.96 -15.75
N GLU A 173 -10.71 -5.58 -17.01
CA GLU A 173 -11.63 -4.67 -17.69
C GLU A 173 -13.07 -5.19 -17.72
N ARG A 174 -13.23 -6.52 -17.78
CA ARG A 174 -14.51 -7.24 -17.93
C ARG A 174 -15.07 -7.78 -16.62
N SER A 175 -14.25 -7.81 -15.57
CA SER A 175 -14.57 -8.51 -14.32
C SER A 175 -15.26 -7.63 -13.27
N PHE A 176 -15.66 -6.40 -13.61
CA PHE A 176 -16.14 -5.43 -12.63
C PHE A 176 -17.32 -5.96 -11.81
N ASP A 177 -18.36 -6.45 -12.48
CA ASP A 177 -19.56 -6.96 -11.82
C ASP A 177 -19.26 -8.16 -10.93
N PHE A 178 -18.33 -9.04 -11.33
CA PHE A 178 -17.88 -10.15 -10.51
C PHE A 178 -17.14 -9.68 -9.26
N VAL A 179 -16.18 -8.75 -9.42
CA VAL A 179 -15.42 -8.18 -8.30
C VAL A 179 -16.37 -7.50 -7.30
N GLU A 180 -17.30 -6.67 -7.79
CA GLU A 180 -18.30 -6.01 -6.97
C GLU A 180 -19.19 -7.01 -6.24
N ALA A 181 -19.67 -8.04 -6.93
CA ALA A 181 -20.49 -9.10 -6.34
C ALA A 181 -19.74 -9.83 -5.21
N MET A 182 -18.46 -10.18 -5.40
CA MET A 182 -17.66 -10.87 -4.40
C MET A 182 -17.38 -10.00 -3.17
N VAL A 183 -17.03 -8.72 -3.40
CA VAL A 183 -16.84 -7.74 -2.33
C VAL A 183 -18.12 -7.62 -1.49
N ASN A 184 -19.28 -7.45 -2.13
CA ASN A 184 -20.56 -7.28 -1.44
C ASN A 184 -21.00 -8.56 -0.70
N LYS A 185 -20.86 -9.72 -1.35
CA LYS A 185 -21.24 -11.03 -0.79
C LYS A 185 -20.46 -11.36 0.49
N HIS A 186 -19.19 -10.96 0.56
CA HIS A 186 -18.30 -11.33 1.65
C HIS A 186 -18.03 -10.19 2.65
N ALA A 187 -18.55 -8.98 2.44
CA ALA A 187 -18.29 -7.79 3.28
C ALA A 187 -18.49 -8.00 4.79
N ALA A 188 -19.45 -8.83 5.19
CA ALA A 188 -19.73 -9.14 6.60
C ALA A 188 -18.88 -10.29 7.19
N LYS A 189 -18.13 -11.00 6.35
CA LYS A 189 -17.35 -12.20 6.73
C LYS A 189 -15.85 -11.95 6.81
N VAL A 190 -15.37 -10.86 6.21
CA VAL A 190 -13.94 -10.58 6.08
C VAL A 190 -13.61 -9.20 6.64
N ASP A 191 -12.39 -9.08 7.12
CA ASP A 191 -11.80 -7.80 7.53
C ASP A 191 -11.00 -7.16 6.42
N HIS A 192 -10.42 -7.99 5.54
CA HIS A 192 -9.48 -7.55 4.52
C HIS A 192 -9.84 -8.12 3.17
N ILE A 193 -9.52 -7.37 2.13
CA ILE A 193 -9.69 -7.76 0.73
C ILE A 193 -8.36 -7.54 0.03
N ILE A 194 -7.82 -8.61 -0.55
CA ILE A 194 -6.65 -8.54 -1.41
C ILE A 194 -7.09 -8.97 -2.81
N LEU A 195 -6.94 -8.07 -3.77
CA LEU A 195 -7.18 -8.36 -5.18
C LEU A 195 -5.84 -8.49 -5.86
N GLN A 196 -5.55 -9.67 -6.42
CA GLN A 196 -4.40 -9.85 -7.30
C GLN A 196 -4.82 -9.83 -8.77
N THR A 197 -3.95 -9.25 -9.59
CA THR A 197 -4.01 -9.29 -11.05
C THR A 197 -2.60 -9.11 -11.60
N HIS A 198 -2.42 -9.17 -12.91
CA HIS A 198 -1.10 -9.01 -13.50
C HIS A 198 -0.74 -7.53 -13.73
N ASN A 199 -1.58 -6.76 -14.42
CA ASN A 199 -1.28 -5.35 -14.67
C ASN A 199 -1.36 -4.53 -13.39
N SER A 200 -0.40 -3.63 -13.23
CA SER A 200 -0.54 -2.51 -12.32
C SER A 200 -1.74 -1.63 -12.73
N PHE A 201 -2.45 -1.05 -11.75
CA PHE A 201 -3.49 -0.08 -12.05
C PHE A 201 -2.85 1.20 -12.61
N ALA A 202 -1.84 1.70 -11.90
CA ALA A 202 -0.95 2.78 -12.33
C ALA A 202 0.51 2.35 -12.16
N GLY A 203 1.17 1.96 -13.25
CA GLY A 203 2.53 1.45 -13.22
C GLY A 203 3.58 2.46 -13.64
N SER A 204 4.85 2.12 -13.41
CA SER A 204 5.96 3.04 -13.70
C SER A 204 6.47 2.90 -15.13
N ARG A 205 6.27 1.73 -15.75
CA ARG A 205 6.55 1.46 -17.15
C ARG A 205 5.28 1.07 -17.89
N TYR A 206 4.49 0.18 -17.32
CA TYR A 206 3.22 -0.29 -17.88
C TYR A 206 2.05 0.16 -16.99
N GLY A 207 0.88 -0.44 -17.18
CA GLY A 207 -0.27 -0.27 -16.28
C GLY A 207 -1.51 0.27 -16.98
N LEU A 208 -2.66 -0.17 -16.48
CA LEU A 208 -3.95 -0.05 -17.15
C LEU A 208 -4.32 1.39 -17.51
N VAL A 209 -4.05 2.36 -16.62
CA VAL A 209 -4.37 3.77 -16.91
C VAL A 209 -3.55 4.30 -18.08
N ARG A 210 -2.27 3.93 -18.20
CA ARG A 210 -1.46 4.38 -19.33
C ARG A 210 -1.84 3.61 -20.59
N GLU A 211 -1.92 2.29 -20.50
CA GLU A 211 -2.04 1.40 -21.66
C GLU A 211 -3.45 1.40 -22.25
N ASN A 212 -4.49 1.30 -21.42
CA ASN A 212 -5.85 1.16 -21.89
C ASN A 212 -6.60 2.50 -22.00
N ILE A 213 -6.09 3.58 -21.40
CA ILE A 213 -6.71 4.92 -21.51
C ILE A 213 -5.87 5.86 -22.37
N ILE A 214 -4.60 6.07 -22.05
CA ILE A 214 -3.76 7.06 -22.77
C ILE A 214 -3.33 6.54 -24.14
N ASP A 215 -2.71 5.37 -24.16
CA ASP A 215 -2.27 4.65 -25.37
C ASP A 215 -3.40 3.83 -26.00
N GLY A 216 -4.52 3.69 -25.27
CA GLY A 216 -5.60 2.80 -25.59
C GLY A 216 -6.26 3.07 -26.93
N SER A 217 -6.81 2.02 -27.51
CA SER A 217 -7.42 2.02 -28.84
C SER A 217 -8.95 1.93 -28.78
N ILE A 218 -9.62 2.66 -29.66
CA ILE A 218 -11.06 2.49 -29.89
C ILE A 218 -11.41 1.13 -30.54
N SER A 219 -10.41 0.46 -31.13
CA SER A 219 -10.54 -0.81 -31.83
C SER A 219 -10.28 -2.02 -30.92
N ILE A 220 -9.78 -1.79 -29.71
CA ILE A 220 -9.51 -2.85 -28.72
C ILE A 220 -10.64 -2.83 -27.69
N GLU A 221 -11.43 -3.90 -27.64
CA GLU A 221 -12.61 -4.00 -26.77
C GLU A 221 -12.25 -3.82 -25.29
N ASN A 222 -11.13 -4.40 -24.84
CA ASN A 222 -10.66 -4.27 -23.46
C ASN A 222 -10.39 -2.81 -23.08
N ASP A 223 -9.80 -2.03 -23.98
CA ASP A 223 -9.47 -0.62 -23.71
C ASP A 223 -10.73 0.21 -23.50
N VAL A 224 -11.75 -0.02 -24.34
CA VAL A 224 -13.07 0.60 -24.20
C VAL A 224 -13.71 0.20 -22.88
N GLN A 225 -13.71 -1.09 -22.54
CA GLN A 225 -14.30 -1.61 -21.30
C GLN A 225 -13.60 -1.06 -20.06
N PHE A 226 -12.26 -1.01 -20.05
CA PHE A 226 -11.52 -0.44 -18.92
C PHE A 226 -11.90 1.02 -18.73
N ARG A 227 -11.96 1.80 -19.81
CA ARG A 227 -12.27 3.22 -19.73
C ARG A 227 -13.66 3.48 -19.14
N ASP A 228 -14.63 2.61 -19.43
CA ASP A 228 -15.97 2.66 -18.85
C ASP A 228 -16.04 2.19 -17.39
N ALA A 229 -15.15 1.27 -17.00
CA ALA A 229 -15.06 0.72 -15.64
C ALA A 229 -14.10 1.50 -14.72
N TYR A 230 -13.21 2.33 -15.26
CA TYR A 230 -12.10 2.97 -14.55
C TYR A 230 -12.53 3.67 -13.26
N ASP A 231 -13.52 4.56 -13.33
CA ASP A 231 -14.03 5.28 -12.16
C ASP A 231 -14.78 4.36 -11.20
N LYS A 232 -15.47 3.34 -11.73
CA LYS A 232 -16.22 2.38 -10.91
C LYS A 232 -15.25 1.56 -10.06
N TYR A 233 -14.17 1.07 -10.66
CA TYR A 233 -13.12 0.35 -9.94
C TYR A 233 -12.48 1.21 -8.86
N ARG A 234 -12.03 2.42 -9.16
CA ARG A 234 -11.38 3.27 -8.14
C ARG A 234 -12.30 3.51 -6.95
N ARG A 235 -13.58 3.79 -7.19
CA ARG A 235 -14.59 3.98 -6.13
C ARG A 235 -14.79 2.71 -5.31
N LEU A 236 -15.00 1.56 -5.97
CA LEU A 236 -15.21 0.28 -5.29
C LEU A 236 -13.99 -0.09 -4.42
N LEU A 237 -12.79 -0.06 -5.00
CA LEU A 237 -11.56 -0.44 -4.31
C LEU A 237 -11.26 0.49 -3.13
N ALA A 238 -11.42 1.81 -3.31
CA ALA A 238 -11.26 2.78 -2.23
C ALA A 238 -12.33 2.60 -1.13
N ALA A 239 -13.60 2.43 -1.52
CA ALA A 239 -14.71 2.27 -0.59
C ALA A 239 -14.55 1.07 0.36
N HIS A 240 -13.95 0.01 -0.14
CA HIS A 240 -13.73 -1.25 0.58
C HIS A 240 -12.29 -1.46 1.06
N ASP A 241 -11.43 -0.44 0.95
CA ASP A 241 -10.04 -0.47 1.42
C ASP A 241 -9.24 -1.67 0.87
N VAL A 242 -9.44 -1.96 -0.41
CA VAL A 242 -8.80 -3.10 -1.09
C VAL A 242 -7.29 -2.88 -1.19
N ILE A 243 -6.51 -3.94 -0.97
CA ILE A 243 -5.10 -3.99 -1.34
C ILE A 243 -5.02 -4.62 -2.74
N TYR A 244 -4.65 -3.81 -3.73
CA TYR A 244 -4.43 -4.22 -5.10
C TYR A 244 -2.98 -4.69 -5.25
N VAL A 245 -2.78 -5.94 -5.66
CA VAL A 245 -1.47 -6.57 -5.81
C VAL A 245 -1.26 -6.93 -7.28
N SER A 246 -0.10 -6.59 -7.84
CA SER A 246 0.21 -6.87 -9.25
C SER A 246 1.67 -7.20 -9.53
N GLY A 247 1.93 -7.80 -10.69
CA GLY A 247 3.27 -8.05 -11.24
C GLY A 247 3.58 -7.11 -12.41
N HIS A 248 3.98 -7.69 -13.55
CA HIS A 248 4.16 -7.09 -14.89
C HIS A 248 5.32 -6.09 -15.04
N GLU A 249 5.66 -5.39 -13.97
CA GLU A 249 6.59 -4.27 -14.00
C GLU A 249 8.04 -4.68 -13.71
N HIS A 250 8.29 -5.90 -13.24
CA HIS A 250 9.62 -6.40 -12.87
C HIS A 250 10.41 -5.49 -11.92
N HIS A 251 9.71 -4.77 -11.05
CA HIS A 251 10.29 -3.96 -9.98
C HIS A 251 9.28 -3.80 -8.85
N TYR A 252 9.76 -3.48 -7.66
CA TYR A 252 8.91 -3.34 -6.49
C TYR A 252 8.40 -1.92 -6.39
N SER A 253 7.10 -1.73 -6.17
CA SER A 253 6.59 -0.44 -5.71
C SER A 253 5.37 -0.55 -4.81
N ARG A 254 5.19 0.46 -3.96
CA ARG A 254 3.99 0.65 -3.16
C ARG A 254 3.50 2.08 -3.33
N SER A 255 2.20 2.23 -3.59
CA SER A 255 1.57 3.52 -3.81
C SER A 255 0.13 3.55 -3.30
N LEU A 256 -0.41 4.76 -3.16
CA LEU A 256 -1.83 4.98 -2.93
C LEU A 256 -2.47 5.45 -4.23
N ILE A 257 -3.56 4.80 -4.62
CA ILE A 257 -4.37 5.22 -5.78
C ILE A 257 -5.67 5.83 -5.27
N ARG A 258 -5.99 7.04 -5.71
CA ARG A 258 -7.13 7.84 -5.24
C ARG A 258 -8.31 7.71 -6.20
N ASP A 259 -9.51 7.62 -5.63
CA ASP A 259 -10.75 7.81 -6.38
C ASP A 259 -11.02 9.30 -6.64
N ASN A 260 -12.17 9.61 -7.25
CA ASN A 260 -12.56 10.99 -7.54
C ASN A 260 -13.02 11.80 -6.31
N THR A 261 -13.02 11.19 -5.12
CA THR A 261 -13.27 11.83 -3.82
C THR A 261 -12.00 11.96 -2.97
N GLU A 262 -10.84 11.71 -3.59
CA GLU A 262 -9.51 11.66 -2.96
C GLU A 262 -9.34 10.53 -1.92
N ARG A 263 -10.28 9.56 -1.87
CA ARG A 263 -10.15 8.40 -0.99
C ARG A 263 -9.18 7.40 -1.63
N PRO A 264 -8.13 6.95 -0.91
CA PRO A 264 -7.15 6.03 -1.48
C PRO A 264 -7.50 4.56 -1.25
N PHE A 265 -7.06 3.71 -2.18
CA PHE A 265 -6.75 2.29 -1.95
C PHE A 265 -5.24 2.05 -2.16
N MET A 266 -4.72 0.94 -1.66
CA MET A 266 -3.30 0.64 -1.77
C MET A 266 -3.01 -0.20 -3.02
N GLN A 267 -1.99 0.18 -3.78
CA GLN A 267 -1.40 -0.65 -4.83
C GLN A 267 0.00 -1.12 -4.42
N ILE A 268 0.26 -2.40 -4.58
CA ILE A 268 1.58 -3.03 -4.44
C ILE A 268 1.92 -3.72 -5.76
N ILE A 269 3.02 -3.31 -6.37
CA ILE A 269 3.66 -4.02 -7.47
C ILE A 269 4.74 -4.89 -6.84
N SER A 270 4.62 -6.21 -6.97
CA SER A 270 5.25 -7.20 -6.10
C SER A 270 6.76 -7.32 -6.24
N GLY A 271 7.33 -6.82 -7.33
CA GLY A 271 8.76 -6.97 -7.61
C GLY A 271 9.01 -7.88 -8.79
N ASN A 272 10.08 -8.65 -8.68
CA ASN A 272 10.58 -9.53 -9.73
C ASN A 272 10.97 -10.89 -9.14
N ALA A 273 10.76 -11.96 -9.89
CA ALA A 273 11.37 -13.28 -9.68
C ALA A 273 11.83 -13.88 -11.02
N ALA A 274 12.09 -13.02 -12.01
CA ALA A 274 12.59 -13.36 -13.33
C ALA A 274 14.07 -13.01 -13.47
N TYR A 275 14.67 -13.39 -14.60
CA TYR A 275 16.04 -13.02 -14.98
C TYR A 275 16.17 -11.67 -15.69
N LYS A 276 15.10 -10.87 -15.71
CA LYS A 276 15.05 -9.54 -16.31
C LYS A 276 14.40 -8.55 -15.34
N GLY A 277 14.84 -7.30 -15.37
CA GLY A 277 14.31 -6.16 -14.62
C GLY A 277 13.98 -5.01 -15.56
N TYR A 278 13.12 -4.08 -15.13
CA TYR A 278 12.76 -2.94 -15.98
C TYR A 278 13.19 -1.61 -15.42
N GLU A 279 13.46 -0.66 -16.32
CA GLU A 279 13.66 0.74 -15.97
C GLU A 279 12.34 1.49 -15.77
N THR A 280 12.40 2.61 -15.05
CA THR A 280 11.26 3.50 -14.80
C THR A 280 11.10 4.53 -15.92
N ARG A 281 9.88 4.73 -16.43
CA ARG A 281 9.60 5.66 -17.55
C ARG A 281 8.61 6.75 -17.16
N PHE A 282 7.35 6.36 -16.95
CA PHE A 282 6.25 7.26 -16.62
C PHE A 282 6.20 7.52 -15.12
N SER A 283 6.41 6.49 -14.29
CA SER A 283 6.36 6.58 -12.83
C SER A 283 5.09 7.26 -12.30
N GLU A 284 5.18 8.10 -11.27
CA GLU A 284 4.01 8.66 -10.58
C GLU A 284 2.99 9.30 -11.50
N HIS A 285 1.78 8.73 -11.50
CA HIS A 285 0.59 9.33 -12.10
C HIS A 285 0.02 10.35 -11.10
N GLU A 286 0.63 11.54 -11.02
CA GLU A 286 0.36 12.55 -9.98
C GLU A 286 -1.12 12.87 -9.73
N ARG A 287 -1.97 12.74 -10.76
CA ARG A 287 -3.43 12.93 -10.63
C ARG A 287 -4.09 11.97 -9.66
N ILE A 288 -3.64 10.73 -9.64
CA ILE A 288 -4.33 9.65 -8.92
C ILE A 288 -3.41 8.90 -7.96
N GLN A 289 -2.10 9.11 -8.02
CA GLN A 289 -1.13 8.25 -7.35
C GLN A 289 -0.20 9.05 -6.43
N ASP A 290 0.04 8.52 -5.23
CA ASP A 290 1.17 8.91 -4.38
C ASP A 290 2.12 7.72 -4.22
N TYR A 291 3.36 7.84 -4.69
CA TYR A 291 4.40 6.83 -4.46
C TYR A 291 4.94 6.87 -3.03
N LEU A 292 4.96 5.70 -2.40
CA LEU A 292 5.42 5.51 -1.02
C LEU A 292 6.73 4.72 -0.93
N MET A 293 6.95 3.79 -1.86
CA MET A 293 8.19 3.01 -1.97
C MET A 293 8.39 2.59 -3.42
N LEU A 294 9.64 2.57 -3.86
CA LEU A 294 10.04 2.06 -5.18
C LEU A 294 11.45 1.48 -5.05
N LYS A 295 11.64 0.26 -5.56
CA LYS A 295 12.96 -0.33 -5.76
C LYS A 295 13.03 -0.96 -7.14
N VAL A 296 14.07 -0.59 -7.89
CA VAL A 296 14.30 -0.99 -9.26
C VAL A 296 15.71 -1.53 -9.39
N GLN A 297 15.88 -2.59 -10.17
CA GLN A 297 17.18 -3.15 -10.53
C GLN A 297 17.08 -3.79 -11.91
N ASN A 298 17.45 -3.04 -12.96
CA ASN A 298 17.50 -3.54 -14.33
C ASN A 298 18.78 -4.35 -14.56
N GLU A 299 18.68 -5.43 -15.35
CA GLU A 299 19.77 -6.35 -15.65
C GLU A 299 20.99 -5.68 -16.32
N GLY A 300 20.79 -4.55 -17.01
CA GLY A 300 21.88 -3.74 -17.58
C GLY A 300 22.87 -3.19 -16.55
N THR A 301 22.50 -3.20 -15.26
CA THR A 301 23.39 -2.89 -14.14
C THR A 301 24.30 -4.05 -13.70
N GLY A 302 24.16 -5.22 -14.34
CA GLY A 302 24.86 -6.47 -14.00
C GLY A 302 24.17 -7.31 -12.92
N PHE A 303 23.03 -6.84 -12.40
CA PHE A 303 22.27 -7.51 -11.35
C PHE A 303 20.77 -7.31 -11.58
N VAL A 304 19.97 -8.19 -10.98
CA VAL A 304 18.52 -8.05 -10.82
C VAL A 304 18.15 -8.29 -9.36
N ASP A 305 16.98 -7.80 -8.94
CA ASP A 305 16.40 -8.17 -7.66
C ASP A 305 15.48 -9.38 -7.82
N VAL A 306 15.48 -10.27 -6.83
CA VAL A 306 14.36 -11.14 -6.52
C VAL A 306 13.62 -10.61 -5.29
N ASN A 307 12.30 -10.55 -5.33
CA ASN A 307 11.46 -9.99 -4.27
C ASN A 307 10.56 -11.04 -3.63
N ALA A 308 10.32 -10.88 -2.33
CA ALA A 308 9.37 -11.67 -1.58
C ALA A 308 8.62 -10.77 -0.60
N SER A 309 7.29 -10.75 -0.69
CA SER A 309 6.43 -9.93 0.18
C SER A 309 5.47 -10.81 0.96
N VAL A 310 5.25 -10.46 2.24
CA VAL A 310 4.40 -11.22 3.16
C VAL A 310 3.40 -10.28 3.83
N PHE A 311 2.13 -10.63 3.75
CA PHE A 311 1.07 -10.10 4.59
C PHE A 311 0.86 -11.06 5.76
N GLU A 312 1.08 -10.59 6.98
CA GLU A 312 0.65 -11.27 8.20
C GLU A 312 -0.65 -10.65 8.68
N VAL A 313 -1.72 -11.44 8.64
CA VAL A 313 -3.07 -11.02 9.00
C VAL A 313 -3.45 -11.64 10.34
N THR A 314 -3.73 -10.81 11.33
CA THR A 314 -4.21 -11.25 12.65
C THR A 314 -5.44 -10.42 13.02
N GLY A 315 -6.62 -11.04 12.90
CA GLY A 315 -7.89 -10.33 13.04
C GLY A 315 -7.93 -9.06 12.16
N PRO A 316 -8.26 -7.88 12.72
CA PRO A 316 -8.39 -6.65 11.92
C PRO A 316 -7.06 -6.02 11.52
N THR A 317 -5.91 -6.66 11.79
CA THR A 317 -4.57 -6.11 11.57
C THR A 317 -3.82 -6.81 10.45
N ILE A 318 -3.12 -6.02 9.64
CA ILE A 318 -2.13 -6.47 8.66
C ILE A 318 -0.76 -5.89 9.06
N ASP A 319 0.23 -6.75 9.31
CA ASP A 319 1.67 -6.42 9.27
C ASP A 319 2.20 -6.88 7.91
N TYR A 320 2.60 -5.91 7.08
CA TYR A 320 3.15 -6.17 5.76
C TYR A 320 4.65 -5.95 5.75
N ARG A 321 5.37 -6.85 5.07
CA ARG A 321 6.83 -6.82 4.92
C ARG A 321 7.24 -7.21 3.52
N ALA A 322 8.11 -6.42 2.89
CA ALA A 322 8.69 -6.74 1.60
C ALA A 322 10.21 -6.87 1.70
N TYR A 323 10.73 -7.94 1.12
CA TYR A 323 12.13 -8.31 1.12
C TYR A 323 12.68 -8.37 -0.30
N PHE A 324 14.00 -8.23 -0.42
CA PHE A 324 14.70 -8.48 -1.67
C PHE A 324 16.05 -9.17 -1.46
N ILE A 325 16.55 -9.76 -2.54
CA ILE A 325 17.95 -10.16 -2.72
C ILE A 325 18.40 -9.63 -4.07
N LYS A 326 19.56 -8.98 -4.10
CA LYS A 326 20.24 -8.61 -5.33
C LYS A 326 21.12 -9.77 -5.78
N HIS A 327 20.97 -10.25 -7.02
CA HIS A 327 21.73 -11.38 -7.56
C HIS A 327 22.20 -11.16 -9.01
N SER A 328 23.17 -11.96 -9.43
CA SER A 328 23.77 -11.91 -10.78
C SER A 328 23.52 -13.18 -11.62
N VAL A 329 22.51 -13.95 -11.25
CA VAL A 329 22.02 -15.15 -11.96
C VAL A 329 20.98 -14.72 -13.01
N LEU A 330 21.21 -15.03 -14.29
CA LEU A 330 20.39 -14.57 -15.42
C LEU A 330 19.88 -15.71 -16.34
N ALA A 331 20.21 -16.97 -16.04
CA ALA A 331 19.69 -18.14 -16.73
C ALA A 331 19.69 -19.39 -15.81
N ASN A 332 18.91 -20.41 -16.15
CA ASN A 332 18.91 -21.68 -15.38
C ASN A 332 20.27 -22.41 -15.44
N SER A 333 21.06 -22.17 -16.50
CA SER A 333 22.42 -22.73 -16.66
C SER A 333 23.48 -22.05 -15.79
N ASP A 334 23.18 -20.88 -15.21
CA ASP A 334 24.13 -20.17 -14.38
C ASP A 334 24.30 -20.85 -13.01
N PRO A 335 25.49 -20.75 -12.38
CA PRO A 335 25.63 -21.16 -10.99
C PRO A 335 24.73 -20.31 -10.08
N LEU A 336 24.21 -20.91 -9.01
CA LEU A 336 23.25 -20.26 -8.10
C LEU A 336 23.76 -19.00 -7.39
N LYS A 337 25.09 -18.85 -7.20
CA LYS A 337 25.73 -17.66 -6.58
C LYS A 337 24.99 -17.17 -5.33
N GLU A 338 24.48 -15.93 -5.33
CA GLU A 338 23.78 -15.30 -4.20
C GLU A 338 22.48 -16.04 -3.83
N LEU A 339 21.89 -16.79 -4.76
CA LEU A 339 20.68 -17.59 -4.55
C LEU A 339 20.97 -18.97 -3.92
N ALA A 340 22.24 -19.39 -3.80
CA ALA A 340 22.60 -20.64 -3.13
C ALA A 340 22.37 -20.58 -1.61
N ALA A 341 22.58 -19.40 -1.01
CA ALA A 341 22.30 -19.11 0.40
C ALA A 341 21.65 -17.72 0.54
N PRO A 342 20.36 -17.60 0.18
CA PRO A 342 19.62 -16.33 0.13
C PRO A 342 19.66 -15.54 1.44
N VAL A 343 20.18 -14.30 1.41
CA VAL A 343 20.14 -13.35 2.55
C VAL A 343 19.13 -12.25 2.28
N TRP A 344 17.90 -12.43 2.78
CA TRP A 344 16.79 -11.52 2.56
C TRP A 344 16.96 -10.20 3.31
N THR A 345 16.89 -9.10 2.57
CA THR A 345 16.93 -7.74 3.14
C THR A 345 15.52 -7.15 3.16
N LEU A 346 15.03 -6.78 4.35
CA LEU A 346 13.76 -6.05 4.50
C LEU A 346 13.91 -4.64 3.93
N MET A 347 13.05 -4.25 2.98
CA MET A 347 13.12 -2.95 2.29
C MET A 347 11.85 -2.11 2.44
N ASP A 348 10.72 -2.72 2.80
CA ASP A 348 9.48 -2.02 3.01
C ASP A 348 8.64 -2.71 4.07
N ARG A 349 7.87 -1.92 4.81
CA ARG A 349 6.94 -2.42 5.81
C ARG A 349 5.87 -1.40 6.14
N PHE A 350 4.72 -1.89 6.59
CA PHE A 350 3.72 -1.09 7.28
C PHE A 350 2.85 -1.97 8.16
N VAL A 351 2.23 -1.36 9.17
CA VAL A 351 1.13 -1.97 9.91
C VAL A 351 -0.12 -1.16 9.63
N ARG A 352 -1.22 -1.84 9.29
CA ARG A 352 -2.53 -1.21 9.15
C ARG A 352 -3.63 -2.00 9.84
N THR A 353 -4.66 -1.29 10.28
CA THR A 353 -5.88 -1.86 10.87
C THR A 353 -7.13 -1.31 10.18
N ARG A 354 -8.29 -1.92 10.40
CA ARG A 354 -9.57 -1.36 9.90
C ARG A 354 -9.95 -0.03 10.54
N ASP A 355 -9.62 0.14 11.81
CA ASP A 355 -9.87 1.36 12.58
C ASP A 355 -8.61 2.21 12.62
N ARG A 356 -8.50 3.18 11.69
CA ARG A 356 -7.28 3.99 11.58
C ARG A 356 -7.55 5.37 11.01
N CYS A 357 -6.61 6.27 11.27
CA CYS A 357 -6.46 7.50 10.52
C CYS A 357 -5.16 7.45 9.70
N ALA A 358 -5.20 7.98 8.48
CA ALA A 358 -4.06 7.97 7.57
C ALA A 358 -3.75 9.40 7.11
N LYS A 359 -2.46 9.68 6.91
CA LYS A 359 -1.97 10.91 6.30
C LYS A 359 -0.85 10.60 5.31
N THR A 360 -0.94 11.13 4.09
CA THR A 360 0.21 11.22 3.18
C THR A 360 1.06 12.40 3.60
N VAL A 361 2.36 12.18 3.81
CA VAL A 361 3.30 13.19 4.28
C VAL A 361 4.38 13.38 3.23
N TYR A 362 4.46 14.60 2.70
CA TYR A 362 5.39 14.96 1.64
C TYR A 362 6.80 15.12 2.20
N PRO A 363 7.84 14.99 1.36
CA PRO A 363 9.22 15.18 1.79
C PRO A 363 9.50 16.65 2.13
N SER A 364 10.36 16.90 3.11
CA SER A 364 10.72 18.27 3.53
C SER A 364 11.53 19.05 2.49
N SER A 365 11.95 18.39 1.40
CA SER A 365 12.58 19.01 0.24
C SER A 365 11.62 19.84 -0.61
N VAL A 366 10.30 19.67 -0.45
CA VAL A 366 9.31 20.52 -1.14
C VAL A 366 9.57 21.98 -0.75
N PRO A 367 9.73 22.92 -1.69
CA PRO A 367 9.99 24.33 -1.37
C PRO A 367 8.90 24.97 -0.48
N SER A 368 9.32 25.77 0.51
CA SER A 368 8.40 26.32 1.53
C SER A 368 7.37 27.32 0.99
N ASP A 369 7.65 27.97 -0.13
CA ASP A 369 6.74 28.83 -0.87
C ASP A 369 5.60 28.05 -1.53
N ILE A 370 5.84 26.77 -1.87
CA ILE A 370 4.86 25.86 -2.46
C ILE A 370 4.00 25.16 -1.39
N GLN A 371 4.57 24.85 -0.23
CA GLN A 371 3.85 24.18 0.86
C GLN A 371 2.63 24.97 1.36
N ARG A 372 2.65 26.30 1.25
CA ARG A 372 1.66 27.23 1.83
C ARG A 372 0.23 27.08 1.28
N PHE A 373 0.05 26.42 0.14
CA PHE A 373 -1.27 26.20 -0.44
C PHE A 373 -2.02 24.98 0.13
N GLY A 374 -1.45 24.32 1.16
CA GLY A 374 -2.11 23.22 1.86
C GLY A 374 -2.18 21.90 1.08
N VAL A 375 -1.51 21.82 -0.08
CA VAL A 375 -1.51 20.64 -0.95
C VAL A 375 -0.37 19.68 -0.60
N TYR A 376 0.80 20.22 -0.22
CA TYR A 376 2.03 19.44 -0.02
C TYR A 376 2.58 19.68 1.38
N ASP A 377 2.06 18.94 2.36
CA ASP A 377 2.42 19.09 3.76
C ASP A 377 3.51 18.10 4.18
N PRO A 378 4.72 18.58 4.56
CA PRO A 378 5.77 17.72 5.05
C PRO A 378 5.67 17.38 6.55
N SER A 379 4.68 17.93 7.25
CA SER A 379 4.51 17.73 8.69
C SER A 379 3.85 16.40 9.00
N TYR A 380 4.28 15.76 10.08
CA TYR A 380 3.58 14.62 10.66
C TYR A 380 2.29 15.02 11.41
N ARG A 381 2.05 16.31 11.65
CA ARG A 381 0.89 16.80 12.41
C ARG A 381 -0.44 16.24 11.87
N THR A 382 -1.27 15.69 12.75
CA THR A 382 -2.59 15.16 12.38
C THR A 382 -3.72 15.80 13.18
N SER A 383 -4.93 15.74 12.62
CA SER A 383 -6.16 15.92 13.41
C SER A 383 -6.30 14.79 14.44
N THR A 384 -7.12 14.99 15.48
CA THR A 384 -7.41 13.95 16.47
C THR A 384 -8.01 12.72 15.80
N CYS A 385 -7.30 11.60 15.89
CA CYS A 385 -7.77 10.28 15.54
C CYS A 385 -8.48 9.66 16.74
N VAL A 386 -9.68 9.09 16.51
CA VAL A 386 -10.52 8.52 17.55
C VAL A 386 -10.77 7.06 17.20
N SER A 387 -10.44 6.16 18.12
CA SER A 387 -10.75 4.73 18.01
C SER A 387 -12.24 4.44 18.20
N ALA A 388 -12.68 3.27 17.76
CA ALA A 388 -14.01 2.75 18.02
C ALA A 388 -14.33 2.62 19.52
N GLY A 389 -13.31 2.38 20.37
CA GLY A 389 -13.43 2.32 21.83
C GLY A 389 -13.42 3.70 22.53
N GLY A 390 -13.22 4.78 21.77
CA GLY A 390 -13.26 6.16 22.26
C GLY A 390 -11.90 6.71 22.73
N SER A 391 -10.83 5.92 22.68
CA SER A 391 -9.45 6.40 22.87
C SER A 391 -9.06 7.40 21.77
N ARG A 392 -8.24 8.40 22.11
CA ARG A 392 -7.93 9.54 21.22
C ARG A 392 -6.45 9.83 21.19
N ALA A 393 -5.90 9.99 19.98
CA ALA A 393 -4.51 10.41 19.79
C ALA A 393 -4.35 11.30 18.55
N ARG A 394 -3.23 12.03 18.49
CA ARG A 394 -2.78 12.74 17.28
C ARG A 394 -1.28 12.93 17.31
N LEU A 395 -0.71 13.26 16.15
CA LEU A 395 0.66 13.72 16.07
C LEU A 395 0.68 15.25 16.21
N LEU A 396 1.46 15.77 17.15
CA LEU A 396 1.61 17.19 17.44
C LEU A 396 2.75 17.84 16.69
N ASP A 397 3.76 17.07 16.29
CA ASP A 397 4.95 17.63 15.64
C ASP A 397 5.79 16.60 14.90
N GLY A 398 6.74 17.10 14.12
CA GLY A 398 7.70 16.33 13.32
C GLY A 398 7.57 16.60 11.82
N LEU A 399 8.61 16.25 11.07
CA LEU A 399 8.75 16.49 9.64
C LEU A 399 9.33 15.26 8.95
N ASN A 400 8.91 15.01 7.70
CA ASN A 400 9.51 13.98 6.85
C ASN A 400 10.84 14.46 6.26
N GLN A 401 11.91 14.30 7.02
CA GLN A 401 13.28 14.68 6.63
C GLN A 401 14.05 13.54 6.01
N THR A 402 13.59 12.30 6.20
CA THR A 402 14.23 11.10 5.68
C THR A 402 13.31 10.42 4.68
N PHE A 403 13.61 10.57 3.39
CA PHE A 403 12.82 10.04 2.30
C PHE A 403 13.73 9.55 1.16
N ASN A 404 13.24 8.60 0.38
CA ASN A 404 13.91 8.06 -0.79
C ASN A 404 13.58 8.90 -2.03
N ARG A 405 14.44 8.82 -3.05
CA ARG A 405 14.35 9.54 -4.32
C ARG A 405 14.62 8.60 -5.48
N HIS A 406 14.00 8.85 -6.62
CA HIS A 406 14.38 8.15 -7.86
C HIS A 406 14.22 9.04 -9.09
N ASP A 407 14.98 8.70 -10.12
CA ASP A 407 14.83 9.28 -11.45
C ASP A 407 13.99 8.40 -12.37
N THR A 408 13.46 9.03 -13.41
CA THR A 408 12.78 8.38 -14.55
C THR A 408 13.48 8.76 -15.85
N ARG A 409 13.26 7.99 -16.92
CA ARG A 409 13.76 8.36 -18.26
C ARG A 409 12.68 9.02 -19.12
N THR A 410 13.12 9.81 -20.08
CA THR A 410 12.24 10.40 -21.10
C THR A 410 11.63 9.29 -21.97
N ARG A 411 10.37 9.47 -22.34
CA ARG A 411 9.64 8.56 -23.23
C ARG A 411 8.78 9.35 -24.21
N SER A 412 8.86 8.98 -25.49
CA SER A 412 7.97 9.50 -26.51
C SER A 412 6.75 8.60 -26.74
N MET A 413 5.63 9.21 -27.12
CA MET A 413 4.37 8.56 -27.48
C MET A 413 3.72 9.28 -28.66
N ASN A 414 2.92 8.55 -29.43
CA ASN A 414 2.23 9.07 -30.61
C ASN A 414 0.79 8.58 -30.66
N ALA A 415 -0.13 9.49 -30.98
CA ALA A 415 -1.49 9.13 -31.34
C ALA A 415 -1.53 8.52 -32.74
N THR A 416 -2.31 7.46 -32.93
CA THR A 416 -2.61 6.93 -34.27
C THR A 416 -4.04 7.33 -34.63
N PRO A 417 -4.25 8.32 -35.52
CA PRO A 417 -5.58 8.80 -35.87
C PRO A 417 -6.49 7.68 -36.37
N GLY A 418 -7.72 7.61 -35.87
CA GLY A 418 -8.68 6.55 -36.22
C GLY A 418 -8.40 5.18 -35.59
N TYR A 419 -7.35 5.03 -34.79
CA TYR A 419 -7.03 3.82 -34.04
C TYR A 419 -6.96 4.06 -32.53
N SER A 420 -6.21 5.07 -32.09
CA SER A 420 -6.11 5.46 -30.68
C SER A 420 -7.36 6.23 -30.22
N PHE A 421 -7.60 6.33 -28.91
CA PHE A 421 -8.62 7.25 -28.38
C PHE A 421 -8.35 8.71 -28.70
N ALA A 422 -7.08 9.10 -28.74
CA ALA A 422 -6.64 10.40 -29.22
C ALA A 422 -6.48 10.37 -30.74
N ASN A 423 -7.08 11.33 -31.45
CA ASN A 423 -6.93 11.49 -32.90
C ASN A 423 -5.74 12.38 -33.28
N SER A 424 -5.05 12.98 -32.32
CA SER A 424 -3.83 13.78 -32.53
C SER A 424 -2.93 13.75 -31.30
N ASN A 425 -1.66 14.13 -31.46
CA ASN A 425 -0.72 14.25 -30.35
C ASN A 425 -1.17 15.30 -29.32
N LEU A 426 -1.87 16.36 -29.75
CA LEU A 426 -2.47 17.34 -28.85
C LEU A 426 -3.59 16.74 -27.99
N GLU A 427 -4.43 15.88 -28.58
CA GLU A 427 -5.44 15.16 -27.82
C GLU A 427 -4.82 14.17 -26.84
N MET A 428 -3.74 13.47 -27.24
CA MET A 428 -3.02 12.56 -26.36
C MET A 428 -2.37 13.29 -25.18
N GLU A 429 -1.70 14.42 -25.41
CA GLU A 429 -1.16 15.28 -24.34
C GLU A 429 -2.28 15.74 -23.39
N SER A 430 -3.41 16.17 -23.94
CA SER A 430 -4.59 16.55 -23.14
C SER A 430 -5.10 15.40 -22.28
N MET A 431 -5.16 14.18 -22.82
CA MET A 431 -5.52 12.98 -22.08
C MET A 431 -4.53 12.67 -20.97
N MET A 432 -3.22 12.81 -21.22
CA MET A 432 -2.21 12.61 -20.17
C MET A 432 -2.46 13.53 -18.97
N TYR A 433 -2.74 14.81 -19.22
CA TYR A 433 -3.04 15.76 -18.14
C TYR A 433 -4.42 15.59 -17.48
N ARG A 434 -5.30 14.82 -18.11
CA ARG A 434 -6.62 14.45 -17.56
C ARG A 434 -6.54 13.24 -16.63
N TYR A 435 -5.76 12.23 -16.98
CA TYR A 435 -5.77 10.93 -16.28
C TYR A 435 -4.51 10.63 -15.46
N ILE A 436 -3.33 11.09 -15.89
CA ILE A 436 -2.05 10.70 -15.25
C ILE A 436 -1.32 11.89 -14.63
N PHE A 437 -1.12 12.99 -15.35
CA PHE A 437 -0.23 14.06 -14.92
C PHE A 437 -0.96 15.32 -14.46
N GLN A 438 -0.36 16.01 -13.50
CA GLN A 438 -0.83 17.33 -13.07
C GLN A 438 -0.20 18.42 -13.96
N ARG A 439 -0.97 19.38 -14.46
CA ARG A 439 -0.38 20.57 -15.11
C ARG A 439 0.26 21.43 -14.04
N HIS A 440 1.44 21.98 -14.31
CA HIS A 440 2.06 22.92 -13.38
C HIS A 440 1.31 24.26 -13.39
N GLN A 441 0.88 24.70 -12.20
CA GLN A 441 0.25 25.99 -11.97
C GLN A 441 0.74 26.57 -10.64
N SER A 442 0.75 27.90 -10.48
CA SER A 442 1.24 28.54 -9.25
C SER A 442 0.47 28.11 -7.99
N PHE A 443 -0.81 27.77 -8.12
CA PHE A 443 -1.69 27.31 -7.03
C PHE A 443 -1.86 25.77 -7.00
N SER A 444 -1.30 25.05 -7.97
CA SER A 444 -1.29 23.58 -8.05
C SER A 444 0.01 23.14 -8.74
N PRO A 445 1.17 23.32 -8.08
CA PRO A 445 2.44 23.08 -8.74
C PRO A 445 2.70 21.58 -8.89
N ASN A 446 3.06 21.14 -10.10
CA ASN A 446 3.54 19.76 -10.29
C ASN A 446 4.94 19.63 -9.66
N LEU A 447 5.07 18.77 -8.65
CA LEU A 447 6.32 18.52 -7.92
C LEU A 447 7.32 17.69 -8.71
N ASN A 448 6.86 16.99 -9.75
CA ASN A 448 7.67 16.07 -10.52
C ASN A 448 8.21 16.76 -11.77
N ASN A 449 7.42 17.31 -12.68
CA ASN A 449 8.00 18.11 -13.78
C ASN A 449 7.05 19.24 -14.23
N SER A 450 7.58 20.45 -14.40
CA SER A 450 6.80 21.62 -14.86
C SER A 450 6.22 21.46 -16.27
N GLN A 451 6.83 20.59 -17.09
CA GLN A 451 6.43 20.27 -18.46
C GLN A 451 6.33 18.74 -18.63
N ARG A 452 5.62 18.07 -17.71
CA ARG A 452 5.60 16.61 -17.59
C ARG A 452 5.30 15.88 -18.91
N ALA A 453 4.31 16.35 -19.65
CA ALA A 453 4.05 15.97 -21.04
C ALA A 453 4.03 17.22 -21.92
N ARG A 454 4.63 17.16 -23.11
CA ARG A 454 4.62 18.25 -24.10
C ARG A 454 4.72 17.71 -25.52
N ILE A 455 4.21 18.45 -26.49
CA ILE A 455 4.43 18.14 -27.91
C ILE A 455 5.78 18.69 -28.33
N VAL A 456 6.58 17.88 -28.98
CA VAL A 456 7.87 18.26 -29.58
C VAL A 456 7.81 18.11 -31.10
N ASN A 457 8.71 18.79 -31.81
CA ASN A 457 8.78 18.77 -33.28
C ASN A 457 7.46 19.14 -33.98
N VAL A 458 6.71 20.08 -33.40
CA VAL A 458 5.38 20.49 -33.89
C VAL A 458 5.42 20.86 -35.37
N GLY A 459 4.51 20.27 -36.15
CA GLY A 459 4.39 20.54 -37.59
C GLY A 459 5.42 19.85 -38.48
N THR A 460 6.23 18.94 -37.95
CA THR A 460 7.13 18.07 -38.75
C THR A 460 6.62 16.62 -38.78
N PRO A 461 7.16 15.75 -39.67
CA PRO A 461 6.85 14.32 -39.65
C PRO A 461 7.24 13.59 -38.36
N ASP A 462 8.10 14.21 -37.53
CA ASP A 462 8.59 13.66 -36.25
C ASP A 462 7.86 14.27 -35.05
N GLU A 463 6.69 14.91 -35.26
CA GLU A 463 5.85 15.42 -34.16
C GLU A 463 5.43 14.28 -33.24
N GLU A 464 5.69 14.43 -31.94
CA GLU A 464 5.36 13.43 -30.93
C GLU A 464 5.08 14.06 -29.56
N VAL A 465 4.43 13.29 -28.69
CA VAL A 465 4.28 13.64 -27.27
C VAL A 465 5.49 13.14 -26.50
N GLU A 466 6.29 14.06 -25.96
CA GLU A 466 7.38 13.75 -25.04
C GLU A 466 6.86 13.76 -23.60
N VAL A 467 6.97 12.61 -22.92
CA VAL A 467 6.93 12.52 -21.46
C VAL A 467 8.34 12.72 -20.93
N ARG A 468 8.57 13.86 -20.28
CA ARG A 468 9.89 14.24 -19.80
C ARG A 468 10.32 13.38 -18.61
N ALA A 469 11.59 12.97 -18.63
CA ALA A 469 12.31 12.46 -17.48
C ALA A 469 12.16 13.40 -16.27
N THR A 470 12.12 12.81 -15.08
CA THR A 470 12.08 13.57 -13.84
C THR A 470 12.57 12.82 -12.61
N THR A 471 12.97 13.58 -11.59
CA THR A 471 13.28 13.12 -10.23
C THR A 471 12.04 13.24 -9.35
N ILE A 472 11.74 12.20 -8.59
CA ILE A 472 10.59 12.13 -7.69
C ILE A 472 11.11 11.86 -6.27
N ASP A 473 10.62 12.64 -5.32
CA ASP A 473 10.85 12.37 -3.89
C ASP A 473 9.64 11.61 -3.35
N LEU A 474 9.91 10.49 -2.69
CA LEU A 474 8.86 9.61 -2.20
C LEU A 474 8.15 10.20 -0.97
N LYS A 475 6.85 9.93 -0.88
CA LYS A 475 6.03 10.34 0.25
C LYS A 475 6.07 9.24 1.32
N LYS A 476 5.64 9.58 2.53
CA LYS A 476 5.30 8.60 3.56
C LYS A 476 3.79 8.49 3.70
N GLN A 477 3.31 7.30 4.05
CA GLN A 477 1.96 7.15 4.58
C GLN A 477 2.08 6.89 6.08
N VAL A 478 1.69 7.87 6.87
CA VAL A 478 1.68 7.76 8.33
C VAL A 478 0.30 7.29 8.77
N LEU A 479 0.27 6.23 9.57
CA LEU A 479 -0.95 5.58 10.05
C LEU A 479 -1.00 5.62 11.58
N LEU A 480 -2.13 6.09 12.11
CA LEU A 480 -2.52 5.91 13.50
C LEU A 480 -3.58 4.82 13.54
N ASN A 481 -3.14 3.60 13.87
CA ASN A 481 -3.96 2.40 13.85
C ASN A 481 -4.44 2.04 15.25
N TRP A 482 -5.67 1.57 15.36
CA TRP A 482 -6.25 1.17 16.63
C TRP A 482 -6.48 -0.33 16.71
N GLN A 483 -6.18 -0.88 17.89
CA GLN A 483 -6.64 -2.18 18.33
C GLN A 483 -7.40 -2.02 19.64
N ALA A 484 -8.43 -2.84 19.84
CA ALA A 484 -9.19 -2.82 21.08
C ALA A 484 -8.27 -3.06 22.28
N ARG A 485 -8.57 -2.38 23.40
CA ARG A 485 -7.81 -2.57 24.64
C ARG A 485 -7.72 -4.04 25.06
N SER A 486 -6.57 -4.43 25.61
CA SER A 486 -6.38 -5.71 26.28
C SER A 486 -6.68 -5.59 27.79
N SER A 487 -6.61 -6.70 28.53
CA SER A 487 -6.74 -6.68 29.99
C SER A 487 -5.62 -5.93 30.70
N GLU A 488 -4.51 -5.68 30.00
CA GLU A 488 -3.31 -5.03 30.52
C GLU A 488 -3.31 -3.52 30.28
N THR A 489 -4.20 -3.01 29.42
CA THR A 489 -4.23 -1.59 29.04
C THR A 489 -5.49 -0.88 29.56
N LEU A 490 -5.31 0.39 29.91
CA LEU A 490 -6.39 1.29 30.32
C LEU A 490 -7.05 1.97 29.11
N SER A 491 -6.34 2.05 27.98
CA SER A 491 -6.83 2.57 26.69
C SER A 491 -6.82 1.47 25.63
N ASP A 492 -7.45 1.77 24.49
CA ASP A 492 -7.16 1.06 23.24
C ASP A 492 -5.68 1.23 22.88
N GLU A 493 -5.19 0.31 22.07
CA GLU A 493 -3.79 0.26 21.68
C GLU A 493 -3.60 1.00 20.37
N LEU A 494 -2.64 1.92 20.34
CA LEU A 494 -2.29 2.75 19.20
C LEU A 494 -1.04 2.18 18.52
N ILE A 495 -1.10 1.83 17.25
CA ILE A 495 0.07 1.47 16.44
C ILE A 495 0.36 2.59 15.45
N ILE A 496 1.47 3.27 15.65
CA ILE A 496 2.00 4.30 14.76
C ILE A 496 2.91 3.63 13.73
N SER A 497 2.59 3.79 12.44
CA SER A 497 3.36 3.18 11.36
C SER A 497 3.69 4.20 10.26
N GLY A 498 4.85 4.01 9.61
CA GLY A 498 5.23 4.71 8.39
C GLY A 498 6.25 5.83 8.57
N ILE A 499 6.82 6.00 9.77
CA ILE A 499 7.85 7.00 10.06
C ILE A 499 9.23 6.47 9.65
N SER A 500 9.55 5.23 10.02
CA SER A 500 10.87 4.60 9.84
C SER A 500 10.99 3.73 8.59
N GLY A 501 10.20 4.01 7.55
CA GLY A 501 10.13 3.17 6.34
C GLY A 501 11.14 3.52 5.24
N GLN A 502 11.85 4.64 5.33
CA GLN A 502 12.75 5.15 4.30
C GLN A 502 14.03 5.69 4.95
N ASP A 503 15.12 5.72 4.19
CA ASP A 503 16.45 5.98 4.75
C ASP A 503 17.36 6.85 3.88
N GLY A 504 16.80 7.48 2.85
CA GLY A 504 17.55 8.41 1.99
C GLY A 504 18.18 7.77 0.76
N THR A 505 17.61 6.68 0.23
CA THR A 505 18.14 6.08 -1.02
C THR A 505 17.88 7.01 -2.20
N TYR A 506 18.79 7.02 -3.19
CA TYR A 506 18.58 7.66 -4.48
C TYR A 506 19.06 6.74 -5.59
N ILE A 507 18.21 6.46 -6.56
CA ILE A 507 18.54 5.65 -7.73
C ILE A 507 18.22 6.36 -9.05
N ASP A 508 18.99 6.02 -10.07
CA ASP A 508 18.68 6.34 -11.46
C ASP A 508 17.51 5.47 -11.99
N PRO A 509 17.04 5.66 -13.24
CA PRO A 509 15.91 4.91 -13.78
C PRO A 509 16.13 3.39 -13.87
N TYR A 510 17.38 2.93 -13.84
CA TYR A 510 17.78 1.52 -13.99
C TYR A 510 18.12 0.87 -12.65
N GLY A 511 18.12 1.63 -11.55
CA GLY A 511 18.50 1.14 -10.22
C GLY A 511 19.97 1.36 -9.86
N ALA A 512 20.73 2.12 -10.65
CA ALA A 512 22.09 2.52 -10.27
C ALA A 512 22.04 3.54 -9.12
N VAL A 513 22.92 3.38 -8.14
CA VAL A 513 22.94 4.22 -6.93
C VAL A 513 23.43 5.63 -7.26
N LYS A 514 22.73 6.62 -6.71
CA LYS A 514 23.07 8.05 -6.70
C LYS A 514 23.18 8.54 -5.26
N ASP A 515 23.77 9.71 -5.05
CA ASP A 515 23.88 10.33 -3.72
C ASP A 515 22.87 11.47 -3.55
N ILE A 516 21.82 11.27 -2.76
CA ILE A 516 20.79 12.30 -2.50
C ILE A 516 21.34 13.57 -1.84
N THR A 517 22.51 13.51 -1.22
CA THR A 517 23.15 14.63 -0.52
C THR A 517 24.14 15.42 -1.39
N ALA A 518 24.44 14.92 -2.59
CA ALA A 518 25.38 15.56 -3.52
C ALA A 518 24.79 15.78 -4.91
N ASP A 519 24.00 14.82 -5.42
CA ASP A 519 23.50 14.83 -6.78
C ASP A 519 22.24 15.69 -6.91
N THR A 520 22.25 16.58 -7.91
CA THR A 520 21.06 17.34 -8.31
C THR A 520 20.13 16.44 -9.12
N GLY A 521 18.82 16.61 -8.91
CA GLY A 521 17.78 15.96 -9.70
C GLY A 521 17.75 16.45 -11.16
N LEU A 522 16.87 15.84 -11.94
CA LEU A 522 16.66 16.12 -13.35
C LEU A 522 15.99 17.48 -13.57
N PRO A 523 16.29 18.21 -14.67
CA PRO A 523 15.70 19.51 -14.96
C PRO A 523 14.16 19.54 -14.93
N GLY A 524 13.59 20.60 -14.37
CA GLY A 524 12.14 20.79 -14.25
C GLY A 524 11.51 20.17 -13.01
N SER A 525 12.29 19.45 -12.18
CA SER A 525 11.80 18.69 -11.02
C SER A 525 11.82 19.41 -9.68
N TYR A 526 12.29 20.66 -9.64
CA TYR A 526 12.33 21.44 -8.40
C TYR A 526 10.93 21.70 -7.80
N GLY A 527 9.89 21.74 -8.64
CA GLY A 527 8.49 21.87 -8.25
C GLY A 527 7.92 23.29 -8.30
N ASN A 528 8.75 24.33 -8.43
CA ASN A 528 8.29 25.73 -8.53
C ASN A 528 8.09 26.24 -9.97
N GLY A 529 8.13 25.34 -10.96
CA GLY A 529 7.96 25.68 -12.37
C GLY A 529 9.27 26.01 -13.11
N THR A 530 10.38 26.20 -12.39
CA THR A 530 11.70 26.41 -13.01
C THR A 530 12.25 25.12 -13.62
N GLU A 531 13.20 25.25 -14.54
CA GLU A 531 13.96 24.11 -15.11
C GLU A 531 15.05 23.59 -14.16
N LEU A 532 15.07 24.02 -12.90
CA LEU A 532 15.97 23.47 -11.89
C LEU A 532 15.58 22.02 -11.55
N GLY A 533 16.57 21.21 -11.21
CA GLY A 533 16.35 19.91 -10.60
C GLY A 533 16.16 20.01 -9.09
N LYS A 534 15.62 18.95 -8.49
CA LYS A 534 15.57 18.85 -7.02
C LYS A 534 16.97 18.99 -6.42
N ALA A 535 17.11 19.88 -5.44
CA ALA A 535 18.39 20.12 -4.80
C ALA A 535 18.86 18.88 -4.00
N PRO A 536 20.18 18.74 -3.80
CA PRO A 536 20.72 17.84 -2.79
C PRO A 536 20.17 18.19 -1.40
N VAL A 537 20.01 17.19 -0.53
CA VAL A 537 19.38 17.37 0.79
C VAL A 537 20.33 17.04 1.94
N VAL A 538 20.08 17.64 3.10
CA VAL A 538 20.76 17.26 4.35
C VAL A 538 19.89 16.22 5.05
N LEU A 539 20.36 14.98 5.06
CA LEU A 539 19.69 13.91 5.79
C LEU A 539 20.04 13.95 7.29
N PRO A 540 19.12 13.53 8.17
CA PRO A 540 19.43 13.29 9.58
C PRO A 540 20.55 12.26 9.77
N ALA A 541 21.28 12.34 10.87
CA ALA A 541 22.44 11.47 11.15
C ALA A 541 22.11 9.96 11.24
N HIS A 542 20.84 9.59 11.42
CA HIS A 542 20.42 8.19 11.46
C HIS A 542 20.18 7.57 10.06
N ALA A 543 20.09 8.40 9.02
CA ALA A 543 19.83 7.96 7.67
C ALA A 543 21.08 7.30 7.06
N THR A 544 20.97 6.04 6.63
CA THR A 544 22.12 5.28 6.09
C THR A 544 22.24 5.36 4.57
N LYS A 545 21.24 5.93 3.88
CA LYS A 545 21.10 5.89 2.42
C LYS A 545 21.00 4.45 1.86
N GLY A 546 20.71 3.48 2.72
CA GLY A 546 20.59 2.06 2.38
C GLY A 546 19.14 1.58 2.32
N TRP A 547 18.95 0.37 1.77
CA TRP A 547 17.63 -0.26 1.66
C TRP A 547 17.23 -1.04 2.92
N ALA A 548 18.18 -1.42 3.76
CA ALA A 548 17.92 -2.33 4.87
C ALA A 548 17.14 -1.64 6.00
N LEU A 549 15.97 -2.18 6.32
CA LEU A 549 15.16 -1.81 7.47
C LEU A 549 15.32 -2.85 8.59
N THR A 550 15.30 -2.38 9.85
CA THR A 550 15.29 -3.22 11.06
C THR A 550 14.09 -2.90 11.94
N GLU A 551 13.63 -3.82 12.79
CA GLU A 551 12.50 -3.59 13.73
C GLU A 551 12.68 -2.31 14.56
N ASP A 552 13.90 -2.08 15.05
CA ASP A 552 14.27 -0.95 15.90
C ASP A 552 14.77 0.28 15.13
N LYS A 553 14.62 0.30 13.79
CA LYS A 553 15.10 1.37 12.92
C LYS A 553 14.61 2.73 13.38
N VAL A 554 15.57 3.59 13.72
CA VAL A 554 15.35 5.00 14.01
C VAL A 554 14.97 5.72 12.72
N GLY A 555 13.88 6.48 12.77
CA GLY A 555 13.45 7.42 11.75
C GLY A 555 13.42 8.85 12.29
N ASP A 556 12.66 9.71 11.60
CA ASP A 556 12.51 11.11 11.99
C ASP A 556 11.84 11.25 13.38
N SER A 557 12.28 12.24 14.16
CA SER A 557 11.62 12.56 15.42
C SER A 557 10.21 13.12 15.19
N TYR A 558 9.26 12.67 15.99
CA TYR A 558 7.88 13.14 15.99
C TYR A 558 7.33 13.17 17.41
N VAL A 559 6.17 13.81 17.59
CA VAL A 559 5.50 13.89 18.90
C VAL A 559 4.08 13.37 18.79
N VAL A 560 3.73 12.40 19.63
CA VAL A 560 2.36 11.92 19.79
C VAL A 560 1.73 12.56 21.02
N GLU A 561 0.47 12.95 20.92
CA GLU A 561 -0.42 13.22 22.05
C GLU A 561 -1.40 12.07 22.18
N PHE A 562 -1.52 11.49 23.37
CA PHE A 562 -2.43 10.40 23.70
C PHE A 562 -3.26 10.81 24.91
N VAL A 563 -4.56 11.03 24.71
CA VAL A 563 -5.50 11.41 25.76
C VAL A 563 -5.68 10.24 26.73
N ALA A 564 -5.44 10.49 28.01
CA ALA A 564 -5.63 9.49 29.04
C ALA A 564 -7.14 9.25 29.30
N PRO A 565 -7.55 8.02 29.65
CA PRO A 565 -8.93 7.76 30.06
C PRO A 565 -9.36 8.65 31.23
N ALA A 566 -10.66 8.91 31.35
CA ALA A 566 -11.19 9.76 32.42
C ALA A 566 -10.72 9.31 33.82
N GLY A 567 -10.29 10.28 34.64
CA GLY A 567 -9.76 10.03 35.99
C GLY A 567 -8.31 9.53 36.05
N ARG A 568 -7.64 9.36 34.91
CA ARG A 568 -6.22 8.99 34.85
C ARG A 568 -5.32 10.23 34.80
N THR A 569 -4.23 10.16 35.55
CA THR A 569 -3.21 11.21 35.66
C THR A 569 -1.81 10.58 35.56
N ALA A 570 -0.78 11.42 35.44
CA ALA A 570 0.60 10.93 35.44
C ALA A 570 1.00 10.16 36.72
N ALA A 571 0.28 10.38 37.83
CA ALA A 571 0.55 9.73 39.11
C ALA A 571 0.06 8.27 39.17
N ASN A 572 -1.03 7.94 38.46
CA ASN A 572 -1.67 6.62 38.51
C ASN A 572 -1.70 5.89 37.16
N SER A 573 -1.08 6.47 36.13
CA SER A 573 -0.98 5.89 34.80
C SER A 573 0.28 6.36 34.07
N ALA A 574 0.63 5.64 33.01
CA ALA A 574 1.72 6.00 32.12
C ALA A 574 1.37 5.70 30.67
N ILE A 575 1.92 6.48 29.73
CA ILE A 575 2.04 6.04 28.36
C ILE A 575 3.17 5.00 28.27
N ALA A 576 2.86 3.84 27.70
CA ALA A 576 3.75 2.70 27.60
C ALA A 576 3.91 2.24 26.15
N ARG A 577 5.05 1.63 25.86
CA ARG A 577 5.35 0.93 24.61
C ARG A 577 5.23 -0.57 24.83
N TYR A 578 4.67 -1.28 23.86
CA TYR A 578 4.69 -2.74 23.87
C TYR A 578 6.07 -3.25 23.46
N ASP A 579 6.71 -4.00 24.33
CA ASP A 579 7.97 -4.70 24.05
C ASP A 579 7.67 -6.11 23.54
N LYS A 580 7.98 -6.34 22.25
CA LYS A 580 7.76 -7.64 21.61
C LYS A 580 8.62 -8.75 22.22
N ALA A 581 9.81 -8.44 22.75
CA ALA A 581 10.74 -9.43 23.27
C ALA A 581 10.30 -9.95 24.65
N THR A 582 9.82 -9.06 25.50
CA THR A 582 9.30 -9.42 26.85
C THR A 582 7.79 -9.66 26.86
N GLN A 583 7.11 -9.38 25.74
CA GLN A 583 5.66 -9.42 25.58
C GLN A 583 4.91 -8.59 26.62
N ALA A 584 5.49 -7.47 27.05
CA ALA A 584 4.99 -6.65 28.13
C ALA A 584 4.88 -5.17 27.76
N TRP A 585 4.00 -4.45 28.46
CA TRP A 585 3.90 -2.99 28.37
C TRP A 585 4.92 -2.33 29.29
N VAL A 586 5.80 -1.52 28.70
CA VAL A 586 6.87 -0.82 29.41
C VAL A 586 6.61 0.69 29.35
N PRO A 587 6.47 1.39 30.50
CA PRO A 587 6.34 2.84 30.53
C PRO A 587 7.46 3.53 29.76
N LEU A 588 7.12 4.53 28.94
CA LEU A 588 8.10 5.28 28.14
C LEU A 588 9.08 6.10 29.00
N ALA A 589 8.68 6.45 30.23
CA ALA A 589 9.49 7.15 31.21
C ALA A 589 9.11 6.75 32.64
N SER A 590 10.09 6.79 33.55
CA SER A 590 9.83 6.69 34.99
C SER A 590 8.99 7.88 35.48
N ALA A 591 8.33 7.78 36.63
CA ALA A 591 7.47 8.86 37.14
C ALA A 591 8.22 10.18 37.34
N ALA A 592 9.48 10.12 37.78
CA ALA A 592 10.34 11.31 37.96
C ALA A 592 10.76 11.97 36.64
N CYS A 593 10.63 11.26 35.51
CA CYS A 593 11.04 11.72 34.19
C CYS A 593 9.86 12.16 33.31
N VAL A 594 8.67 12.32 33.89
CA VAL A 594 7.49 12.85 33.18
C VAL A 594 7.37 14.35 33.48
N SER A 595 7.53 15.18 32.44
CA SER A 595 7.30 16.62 32.54
C SER A 595 5.85 16.94 32.90
N ALA A 596 5.64 17.90 33.79
CA ALA A 596 4.32 18.47 34.08
C ALA A 596 3.93 19.59 33.09
N LEU A 597 4.84 19.99 32.20
CA LEU A 597 4.61 21.04 31.21
C LEU A 597 3.83 20.52 30.00
N ALA A 598 3.01 21.40 29.43
CA ALA A 598 2.39 21.15 28.13
C ALA A 598 3.46 21.12 27.02
N TYR A 599 3.20 20.36 25.94
CA TYR A 599 4.11 20.32 24.79
C TYR A 599 4.34 21.71 24.19
N GLN A 600 5.60 22.01 23.87
CA GLN A 600 6.04 23.18 23.13
C GLN A 600 6.94 22.71 21.98
N SER A 601 6.90 23.38 20.83
CA SER A 601 7.61 22.92 19.62
C SER A 601 9.13 22.78 19.80
N ASN A 602 9.76 23.54 20.71
CA ASN A 602 11.17 23.38 21.05
C ASN A 602 11.48 22.03 21.71
N TYR A 603 10.50 21.37 22.33
CA TYR A 603 10.65 20.03 22.89
C TYR A 603 10.72 18.93 21.83
N LEU A 604 10.63 19.25 20.54
CA LEU A 604 11.01 18.30 19.49
C LEU A 604 12.52 18.00 19.52
N THR A 605 13.35 18.94 19.99
CA THR A 605 14.82 18.77 20.04
C THR A 605 15.42 19.04 21.41
N ALA A 606 14.77 19.82 22.27
CA ALA A 606 15.21 20.13 23.64
C ALA A 606 14.48 19.29 24.70
N LEU A 607 14.97 19.30 25.94
CA LEU A 607 14.24 18.80 27.10
C LEU A 607 13.36 19.93 27.70
N PRO A 608 12.20 19.58 28.28
CA PRO A 608 11.48 20.49 29.17
C PRO A 608 12.34 20.93 30.34
N ALA A 609 12.08 22.14 30.85
CA ALA A 609 12.90 22.74 31.92
C ALA A 609 12.75 22.01 33.27
N ASP A 610 11.70 21.21 33.44
CA ASP A 610 11.38 20.43 34.63
C ASP A 610 11.81 18.95 34.53
N VAL A 611 12.52 18.57 33.47
CA VAL A 611 13.04 17.21 33.28
C VAL A 611 14.56 17.20 33.35
N ASP A 612 15.10 16.41 34.28
CA ASP A 612 16.54 16.24 34.46
C ASP A 612 17.20 15.59 33.23
N ALA A 613 18.43 16.00 32.92
CA ALA A 613 19.20 15.43 31.81
C ALA A 613 19.44 13.91 31.93
N GLY A 614 19.43 13.37 33.15
CA GLY A 614 19.56 11.94 33.44
C GLY A 614 18.36 11.09 32.98
N CYS A 615 17.23 11.72 32.63
CA CYS A 615 16.04 11.05 32.12
C CYS A 615 16.14 10.60 30.65
N GLY A 616 17.24 10.94 29.96
CA GLY A 616 17.45 10.64 28.55
C GLY A 616 16.84 11.70 27.62
N ASN A 617 17.30 11.69 26.36
CA ASN A 617 16.98 12.73 25.38
C ASN A 617 16.34 12.20 24.09
N THR A 618 16.20 10.89 23.90
CA THR A 618 15.58 10.34 22.68
C THR A 618 14.08 10.16 22.85
N THR A 619 13.66 9.55 23.96
CA THR A 619 12.25 9.50 24.38
C THR A 619 12.03 10.51 25.50
N VAL A 620 11.10 11.44 25.30
CA VAL A 620 10.74 12.46 26.30
C VAL A 620 9.23 12.43 26.48
N VAL A 621 8.77 12.38 27.72
CA VAL A 621 7.35 12.26 28.05
C VAL A 621 6.93 13.43 28.92
N GLY A 622 5.75 13.98 28.65
CA GLY A 622 5.08 14.88 29.57
C GLY A 622 3.58 14.57 29.68
N PHE A 623 2.96 15.17 30.68
CA PHE A 623 1.52 15.06 30.91
C PHE A 623 0.92 16.45 31.09
N ASN A 624 0.06 16.84 30.16
CA ASN A 624 -0.67 18.10 30.24
C ASN A 624 -1.94 17.90 31.06
N ALA A 625 -1.93 18.33 32.31
CA ALA A 625 -3.09 18.24 33.21
C ALA A 625 -4.30 19.05 32.71
N GLY A 626 -4.08 20.11 31.93
CA GLY A 626 -5.15 20.93 31.36
C GLY A 626 -5.95 20.22 30.26
N THR A 627 -5.33 19.28 29.54
CA THR A 627 -5.99 18.47 28.50
C THR A 627 -6.20 17.02 28.90
N GLY A 628 -5.63 16.57 30.03
CA GLY A 628 -5.67 15.18 30.47
C GLY A 628 -4.94 14.23 29.51
N ALA A 629 -3.87 14.70 28.85
CA ALA A 629 -3.18 13.94 27.82
C ALA A 629 -1.69 13.79 28.10
N PHE A 630 -1.15 12.61 27.79
CA PHE A 630 0.28 12.42 27.64
C PHE A 630 0.73 12.99 26.30
N TRP A 631 1.93 13.54 26.26
CA TRP A 631 2.66 13.76 25.02
C TRP A 631 4.00 13.04 25.10
N ALA A 632 4.47 12.48 23.99
CA ALA A 632 5.73 11.77 23.92
C ALA A 632 6.48 12.11 22.63
N ARG A 633 7.75 12.52 22.76
CA ARG A 633 8.70 12.56 21.65
C ARG A 633 9.22 11.16 21.38
N LEU A 634 9.09 10.72 20.13
CA LEU A 634 9.46 9.40 19.64
C LEU A 634 10.24 9.54 18.33
N ASN A 635 10.89 8.47 17.88
CA ASN A 635 11.71 8.45 16.67
C ASN A 635 11.64 7.10 15.93
N ARG A 636 10.57 6.33 16.17
CA ARG A 636 10.32 5.05 15.49
C ARG A 636 8.84 4.75 15.42
N ASP A 637 8.47 3.85 14.53
CA ASP A 637 7.16 3.20 14.53
C ASP A 637 6.95 2.48 15.87
N ASP A 638 5.78 2.63 16.48
CA ASP A 638 5.55 2.24 17.88
C ASP A 638 4.14 1.69 18.12
N ARG A 639 4.02 0.69 19.01
CA ARG A 639 2.75 0.25 19.60
C ARG A 639 2.65 0.79 21.02
N LEU A 640 1.66 1.64 21.27
CA LEU A 640 1.50 2.46 22.47
C LEU A 640 0.15 2.20 23.14
N ALA A 641 0.10 2.32 24.46
CA ALA A 641 -1.14 2.35 25.22
C ALA A 641 -0.97 3.13 26.53
N ILE A 642 -2.08 3.51 27.15
CA ILE A 642 -2.08 3.97 28.54
C ILE A 642 -2.23 2.76 29.45
N VAL A 643 -1.35 2.63 30.43
CA VAL A 643 -1.33 1.52 31.41
C VAL A 643 -1.39 2.04 32.84
N ALA A 644 -1.77 1.18 33.77
CA ALA A 644 -1.66 1.48 35.19
C ALA A 644 -0.18 1.55 35.61
N ARG A 645 0.10 2.35 36.63
CA ARG A 645 1.42 2.39 37.29
C ARG A 645 1.52 1.42 38.43
#